data_AF-A0A3N5WXN2-F1
#
_entry.id   AF-A0A3N5WXN2-F1
#
_cell.length_a   1.000
_cell.length_b   1.000
_cell.length_c   1.000
_cell.angle_alpha   90.00
_cell.angle_beta   90.00
_cell.angle_gamma   90.00
#
_symmetry.space_group_name_H-M   'P 1'
#
loop_
_entity.id
_entity.type
_entity.pdbx_description
1 polymer ?
#
loop_
_entity_poly.entity_id
_entity_poly.type
_entity_poly.pdbx_seq_one_letter_code
_entity_poly.pdbx_strand_id
1 'polypeptide(L)'
;QPENAPATTAQDGQFSTTDNCTPATDEPYLDDDQYLWLKFPVNSSSLVQDQRQFLDDAAGAWLSSPSSQPVRVDGYASQEGNAQKNWLLSCARARSVAEELENPSNKASGVPGTSIQTFAHGETSRFSATSYGQNRVAIITGIRVRDEKGRVAIGLEKVVEPGSDEYARPFLGGTIMQYVGNHYLFLTSERRYAISPTVGKAYNYGRALFGASSFGILVGELDDTGAILYFTVPLKESVSLEDLNPTPLKGGGGSDLAYDGEVYPKVGPKGQFAVIGVFLENATFLASPTPQQTEFIRAKIAAELKTGLGKIEDETVQEILEGEVFAPIDRLIQQGKTAEAADRLAELAEAAFATVDFETKATYIRTLLDAWTHQRHEKAIVEIVKSTETLLELQAMLEILRNKDGLSKLLADVDYELWTLFENIGRKYGTVQPVTLDGVWKLLEGFGLLPFSSLGVDDLEQEIATMWDTFLGFLVSTWESLLLVVTQPDKILKGLGEFGKMLIMLHLATDKAVDLMAKVLGLAGIDQLQEWQTYARKYMEGLLTAFGMKIRNIMAGVEIMGVEKQVGVRLRWALIWEIASLFIGVGEVKALLTAFKAQLSLRVLGRVLRIFGIGDKASDLARYAGKLEDVAAAIGKASDVLKAEDDILKLLNYLPEQDVLRLKAVLDGLADKKIKSLSELGDLGLELRKKVESLGVLGKKAGGLTSEVIEAYQRLAGNLPADDLLQIVRLVPEEKGALFAKIVNIAPLEEAGFYKMLAQSEGGMKAVIELGYPTVKNIYRRTGGDTDKLAEYLEAIGNLRTNLPKGARSVDLQKLFEDVGPVDLATYRKLAAEPELVRALIDNPLAAKLLKKCASPCYPPEMKKTHIQNLERALRKAEKQGIPVDQGKLTDYLYDNRDRLGKVTKELNDDPRLLENLTVRRLTADEIVESVGKALEPHRGTITELLDASFPSRELEKVLRQAAGRGDEHLGNLLKHLTTFKEPKPRQLGALLRDLAEPGRAYDEAFDFLRKMNENGLAGKFDELYLKKQEGFIIIGQRNPQGPRTGARRHDFEIRDGQIQFRDPGLSNHNARYEFVITADGELRIGGGHYYLANDAEYVRVAGAVGLERGKFSIIYNNSGHYQPLNQELLDAIRKWMLDQEYVAKDLGFFPRAVR
;
A
#
# COMPACT_ATOMS: atom_id res chain seq x y z
N GLN A 1 47.47 25.16 -6.64
CA GLN A 1 48.63 25.96 -7.09
C GLN A 1 48.10 27.29 -7.62
N PRO A 2 48.72 28.42 -7.27
CA PRO A 2 48.10 29.74 -7.30
C PRO A 2 48.33 30.46 -8.63
N GLU A 3 47.43 31.37 -8.99
CA GLU A 3 47.81 32.57 -9.73
C GLU A 3 47.35 33.80 -8.96
N ASN A 4 48.36 34.55 -8.51
CA ASN A 4 48.27 35.84 -7.84
C ASN A 4 47.70 36.89 -8.80
N ALA A 5 46.61 37.54 -8.39
CA ALA A 5 46.32 38.91 -8.84
C ALA A 5 46.81 39.88 -7.74
N PRO A 6 47.59 40.92 -8.08
CA PRO A 6 48.16 41.82 -7.09
C PRO A 6 47.10 42.74 -6.50
N ALA A 7 47.17 42.93 -5.19
CA ALA A 7 46.48 44.01 -4.49
C ALA A 7 46.80 45.34 -5.16
N THR A 8 45.79 46.03 -5.66
CA THR A 8 45.89 47.45 -6.00
C THR A 8 46.17 48.21 -4.72
N THR A 9 47.44 48.53 -4.51
CA THR A 9 47.89 49.58 -3.58
C THR A 9 47.16 50.86 -3.93
N ALA A 10 46.15 51.22 -3.13
CA ALA A 10 45.69 52.58 -3.05
C ALA A 10 46.91 53.44 -2.67
N GLN A 11 47.30 54.31 -3.59
CA GLN A 11 48.37 55.27 -3.41
C GLN A 11 48.16 56.10 -2.15
N ASP A 12 49.28 56.52 -1.54
CA ASP A 12 49.44 57.47 -0.44
C ASP A 12 48.61 58.76 -0.60
N GLY A 13 47.29 58.65 -0.44
CA GLY A 13 46.45 59.77 -0.06
C GLY A 13 46.60 59.93 1.44
N GLN A 14 47.27 60.99 1.87
CA GLN A 14 47.30 61.41 3.27
C GLN A 14 45.86 61.50 3.81
N PHE A 15 45.38 60.41 4.43
CA PHE A 15 44.15 60.44 5.21
C PHE A 15 44.41 61.35 6.39
N SER A 16 43.66 62.46 6.47
CA SER A 16 43.69 63.40 7.60
C SER A 16 43.53 62.61 8.89
N THR A 17 44.60 62.55 9.69
CA THR A 17 44.73 61.79 10.95
C THR A 17 43.95 62.44 12.10
N THR A 18 42.80 63.05 11.82
CA THR A 18 41.92 63.62 12.84
C THR A 18 41.05 62.56 13.52
N ASP A 19 41.00 61.33 12.99
CA ASP A 19 40.27 60.21 13.56
C ASP A 19 41.21 59.06 13.95
N ASN A 20 41.30 58.79 15.26
CA ASN A 20 42.27 57.94 15.97
C ASN A 20 42.31 56.43 15.63
N CYS A 21 41.86 55.96 14.46
CA CYS A 21 42.02 54.54 14.09
C CYS A 21 43.32 54.30 13.34
N THR A 22 44.04 53.24 13.68
CA THR A 22 45.21 52.82 12.91
C THR A 22 44.74 52.06 11.67
N PRO A 23 45.21 52.38 10.45
CA PRO A 23 45.01 51.52 9.28
C PRO A 23 45.54 50.12 9.58
N ALA A 24 44.72 49.08 9.40
CA ALA A 24 45.16 47.72 9.65
C ALA A 24 46.21 47.31 8.61
N THR A 25 47.38 46.85 9.08
CA THR A 25 48.44 46.28 8.22
C THR A 25 48.48 44.76 8.27
N ASP A 26 47.70 44.18 9.17
CA ASP A 26 47.55 42.77 9.44
C ASP A 26 46.09 42.47 9.78
N GLU A 27 45.70 41.21 9.63
CA GLU A 27 44.39 40.74 10.04
C GLU A 27 44.46 40.18 11.46
N PRO A 28 43.40 40.34 12.28
CA PRO A 28 43.34 39.64 13.56
C PRO A 28 43.37 38.12 13.30
N TYR A 29 44.25 37.42 14.02
CA TYR A 29 44.40 35.97 13.93
C TYR A 29 43.18 35.30 14.57
N LEU A 30 42.35 34.64 13.75
CA LEU A 30 41.07 34.02 14.13
C LEU A 30 41.23 32.51 14.43
N ASP A 31 42.21 32.10 15.25
CA ASP A 31 42.27 30.70 15.74
C ASP A 31 41.33 30.51 16.94
N ASP A 32 40.57 29.42 16.92
CA ASP A 32 39.72 28.82 17.97
C ASP A 32 39.21 29.79 19.07
N ASP A 33 38.01 30.32 18.83
CA ASP A 33 37.01 30.76 19.83
C ASP A 33 37.30 31.98 20.73
N GLN A 34 38.25 32.85 20.37
CA GLN A 34 38.62 34.00 21.22
C GLN A 34 38.38 35.38 20.61
N TYR A 35 37.36 35.50 19.77
CA TYR A 35 36.94 36.79 19.20
C TYR A 35 35.44 37.04 19.37
N LEU A 36 35.08 38.31 19.54
CA LEU A 36 33.70 38.79 19.58
C LEU A 36 33.36 39.47 18.25
N TRP A 37 32.13 39.30 17.78
CA TRP A 37 31.69 39.82 16.49
C TRP A 37 30.45 40.69 16.65
N LEU A 38 30.50 41.91 16.10
CA LEU A 38 29.37 42.84 16.10
C LEU A 38 29.01 43.28 14.67
N LYS A 39 27.74 43.14 14.30
CA LYS A 39 27.20 43.56 13.00
C LYS A 39 26.63 44.98 13.07
N PHE A 40 26.67 45.69 11.95
CA PHE A 40 26.16 47.05 11.85
C PHE A 40 25.22 47.21 10.63
N PRO A 41 24.14 48.00 10.77
CA PRO A 41 23.29 48.36 9.65
C PRO A 41 24.03 49.11 8.53
N VAL A 42 23.37 49.22 7.37
CA VAL A 42 23.83 50.05 6.25
C VAL A 42 24.16 51.45 6.76
N ASN A 43 25.35 51.97 6.42
CA ASN A 43 25.75 53.35 6.72
C ASN A 43 25.71 53.74 8.22
N SER A 44 25.81 52.76 9.13
CA SER A 44 25.76 52.97 10.58
C SER A 44 27.00 52.44 11.30
N SER A 45 27.40 53.15 12.36
CA SER A 45 28.36 52.69 13.38
C SER A 45 27.74 52.67 14.79
N SER A 46 26.42 52.88 14.90
CA SER A 46 25.72 52.93 16.18
C SER A 46 25.53 51.54 16.76
N LEU A 47 25.82 51.38 18.05
CA LEU A 47 25.54 50.16 18.80
C LEU A 47 24.09 50.13 19.28
N VAL A 48 23.40 49.02 19.02
CA VAL A 48 22.06 48.75 19.58
C VAL A 48 22.15 48.32 21.05
N GLN A 49 21.03 48.36 21.77
CA GLN A 49 20.99 48.10 23.21
C GLN A 49 21.60 46.73 23.59
N ASP A 50 21.33 45.69 22.81
CA ASP A 50 21.85 44.34 23.09
C ASP A 50 23.37 44.25 22.89
N GLN A 51 23.90 44.95 21.89
CA GLN A 51 25.34 45.04 21.66
C GLN A 51 26.04 45.79 22.79
N ARG A 52 25.42 46.87 23.30
CA ARG A 52 25.93 47.60 24.48
C ARG A 52 25.95 46.71 25.70
N GLN A 53 24.84 46.05 26.01
CA GLN A 53 24.76 45.12 27.14
C GLN A 53 25.76 43.96 27.01
N PHE A 54 26.02 43.48 25.80
CA PHE A 54 27.03 42.45 25.55
C PHE A 54 28.46 42.97 25.77
N LEU A 55 28.76 44.20 25.31
CA LEU A 55 30.05 44.85 25.54
C LEU A 55 30.27 45.21 27.02
N ASP A 56 29.22 45.59 27.74
CA ASP A 56 29.23 45.78 29.18
C ASP A 56 29.67 44.49 29.91
N ASP A 57 29.06 43.36 29.54
CA ASP A 57 29.40 42.05 30.09
C ASP A 57 30.84 41.65 29.71
N ALA A 58 31.27 41.97 28.49
CA ALA A 58 32.62 41.71 28.00
C ALA A 58 33.69 42.53 28.75
N ALA A 59 33.42 43.81 29.01
CA ALA A 59 34.29 44.68 29.82
C ALA A 59 34.42 44.14 31.26
N GLY A 60 33.29 43.72 31.86
CA GLY A 60 33.28 43.09 33.18
C GLY A 60 34.08 41.78 33.24
N ALA A 61 33.95 40.94 32.20
CA ALA A 61 34.72 39.69 32.09
C ALA A 61 36.22 39.96 31.94
N TRP A 62 36.61 40.94 31.12
CA TRP A 62 38.00 41.34 30.97
C TRP A 62 38.58 41.86 32.29
N LEU A 63 37.85 42.70 33.03
CA LEU A 63 38.31 43.21 34.33
C LEU A 63 38.46 42.10 35.38
N SER A 64 37.64 41.05 35.28
CA SER A 64 37.70 39.89 36.18
C SER A 64 38.91 38.98 35.91
N SER A 65 39.48 39.06 34.70
CA SER A 65 40.69 38.33 34.31
C SER A 65 41.47 39.12 33.24
N PRO A 66 42.14 40.23 33.61
CA PRO A 66 42.79 41.11 32.64
C PRO A 66 43.84 40.36 31.83
N SER A 67 43.71 40.39 30.52
CA SER A 67 44.73 39.82 29.62
C SER A 67 45.97 40.71 29.62
N SER A 68 47.15 40.09 29.49
CA SER A 68 48.39 40.83 29.21
C SER A 68 48.45 41.34 27.77
N GLN A 69 47.59 40.82 26.89
CA GLN A 69 47.43 41.32 25.53
C GLN A 69 46.38 42.43 25.50
N PRO A 70 46.61 43.51 24.72
CA PRO A 70 45.62 44.55 24.53
C PRO A 70 44.38 43.98 23.84
N VAL A 71 43.22 44.56 24.17
CA VAL A 71 41.97 44.34 23.46
C VAL A 71 42.09 44.99 22.09
N ARG A 72 42.06 44.20 21.03
CA ARG A 72 42.15 44.70 19.66
C ARG A 72 40.77 44.70 19.02
N VAL A 73 40.36 45.83 18.45
CA VAL A 73 39.06 46.06 17.80
C VAL A 73 39.26 46.44 16.34
N ASP A 74 38.86 45.56 15.43
CA ASP A 74 39.01 45.71 13.99
C ASP A 74 37.65 46.00 13.33
N GLY A 75 37.49 47.18 12.74
CA GLY A 75 36.27 47.58 12.04
C GLY A 75 36.35 47.37 10.53
N TYR A 76 35.23 46.94 9.94
CA TYR A 76 35.09 46.61 8.51
C TYR A 76 33.83 47.26 7.92
N ALA A 77 33.85 47.50 6.61
CA ALA A 77 32.70 47.96 5.82
C ALA A 77 32.50 47.08 4.57
N SER A 78 31.30 47.11 3.99
CA SER A 78 31.04 46.41 2.72
C SER A 78 31.62 47.19 1.52
N GLN A 79 31.78 46.51 0.38
CA GLN A 79 32.27 47.09 -0.89
C GLN A 79 31.30 48.04 -1.58
N GLU A 80 30.09 48.21 -1.05
CA GLU A 80 29.09 49.10 -1.64
C GLU A 80 29.42 50.55 -1.34
N GLY A 81 29.37 51.41 -2.37
CA GLY A 81 29.51 52.86 -2.20
C GLY A 81 30.93 53.37 -2.33
N ASN A 82 31.21 54.52 -1.70
CA ASN A 82 32.48 55.22 -1.85
C ASN A 82 33.54 54.64 -0.88
N ALA A 83 34.69 54.21 -1.40
CA ALA A 83 35.76 53.59 -0.62
C ALA A 83 36.25 54.46 0.55
N GLN A 84 36.35 55.79 0.38
CA GLN A 84 36.72 56.70 1.47
C GLN A 84 35.64 56.73 2.57
N LYS A 85 34.36 56.69 2.19
CA LYS A 85 33.25 56.58 3.14
C LYS A 85 33.27 55.24 3.88
N ASN A 86 33.55 54.13 3.18
CA ASN A 86 33.66 52.80 3.76
C ASN A 86 34.84 52.71 4.73
N TRP A 87 35.97 53.35 4.40
CA TRP A 87 37.11 53.53 5.30
C TRP A 87 36.70 54.24 6.59
N LEU A 88 36.10 55.42 6.49
CA LEU A 88 35.62 56.18 7.65
C LEU A 88 34.60 55.40 8.48
N LEU A 89 33.69 54.68 7.83
CA LEU A 89 32.67 53.89 8.51
C LEU A 89 33.27 52.70 9.26
N SER A 90 34.28 52.04 8.68
CA SER A 90 35.02 50.97 9.34
C SER A 90 35.72 51.46 10.62
N CYS A 91 36.38 52.62 10.57
CA CYS A 91 36.96 53.26 11.74
C CYS A 91 35.90 53.66 12.79
N ALA A 92 34.80 54.28 12.34
CA ALA A 92 33.72 54.70 13.23
C ALA A 92 33.13 53.51 14.01
N ARG A 93 32.99 52.34 13.36
CA ARG A 93 32.53 51.11 14.02
C ARG A 93 33.50 50.61 15.08
N ALA A 94 34.79 50.55 14.76
CA ALA A 94 35.82 50.15 15.72
C ALA A 94 35.84 51.08 16.94
N ARG A 95 35.65 52.40 16.73
CA ARG A 95 35.59 53.38 17.81
C ARG A 95 34.35 53.25 18.66
N SER A 96 33.16 53.12 18.07
CA SER A 96 31.93 52.93 18.84
C SER A 96 32.04 51.74 19.80
N VAL A 97 32.65 50.64 19.35
CA VAL A 97 32.90 49.46 20.17
C VAL A 97 33.92 49.74 21.28
N ALA A 98 35.04 50.39 20.95
CA ALA A 98 36.06 50.74 21.93
C ALA A 98 35.54 51.70 23.00
N GLU A 99 34.75 52.70 22.61
CA GLU A 99 34.15 53.68 23.51
C GLU A 99 33.16 53.03 24.49
N GLU A 100 32.37 52.05 24.03
CA GLU A 100 31.46 51.28 24.89
C GLU A 100 32.23 50.35 25.84
N LEU A 101 33.31 49.69 25.39
CA LEU A 101 34.16 48.87 26.26
C LEU A 101 34.87 49.71 27.32
N GLU A 102 35.29 50.93 26.99
CA GLU A 102 35.94 51.87 27.91
C GLU A 102 34.94 52.50 28.89
N ASN A 103 33.72 52.78 28.43
CA ASN A 103 32.65 53.41 29.21
C ASN A 103 31.33 52.63 29.09
N PRO A 104 31.20 51.47 29.76
CA PRO A 104 30.02 50.62 29.72
C PRO A 104 28.71 51.36 30.01
N SER A 105 27.66 51.13 29.22
CA SER A 105 26.35 51.77 29.37
C SER A 105 25.69 51.47 30.71
N ASN A 106 25.95 50.31 31.30
CA ASN A 106 25.50 49.96 32.65
C ASN A 106 26.23 50.71 33.78
N LYS A 107 27.17 51.61 33.46
CA LYS A 107 28.01 52.40 34.39
C LYS A 107 28.98 51.58 35.24
N ALA A 108 29.26 50.34 34.86
CA ALA A 108 30.35 49.57 35.45
C ALA A 108 31.71 50.18 35.09
N SER A 109 32.77 49.75 35.77
CA SER A 109 34.13 50.07 35.33
C SER A 109 34.35 49.43 33.95
N GLY A 110 34.89 50.20 33.00
CA GLY A 110 35.25 49.70 31.67
C GLY A 110 36.69 49.24 31.57
N VAL A 111 37.05 48.70 30.40
CA VAL A 111 38.43 48.38 30.04
C VAL A 111 39.22 49.69 29.92
N PRO A 112 40.38 49.85 30.59
CA PRO A 112 41.17 51.07 30.45
C PRO A 112 41.48 51.36 28.98
N GLY A 113 41.23 52.57 28.48
CA GLY A 113 41.44 52.91 27.07
C GLY A 113 42.87 52.63 26.57
N THR A 114 43.88 52.68 27.45
CA THR A 114 45.27 52.30 27.14
C THR A 114 45.45 50.82 26.79
N SER A 115 44.49 49.98 27.15
CA SER A 115 44.45 48.55 26.88
C SER A 115 43.62 48.22 25.64
N ILE A 116 43.03 49.21 24.95
CA ILE A 116 42.23 49.02 23.74
C ILE A 116 42.97 49.58 22.52
N GLN A 117 43.03 48.81 21.44
CA GLN A 117 43.61 49.20 20.16
C GLN A 117 42.56 49.12 19.07
N THR A 118 42.37 50.18 18.29
CA THR A 118 41.38 50.25 17.21
C THR A 118 42.04 50.26 15.84
N PHE A 119 41.52 49.41 14.95
CA PHE A 119 42.00 49.24 13.58
C PHE A 119 40.86 49.40 12.58
N ALA A 120 41.16 50.04 11.45
CA ALA A 120 40.23 50.21 10.33
C ALA A 120 40.70 49.42 9.11
N HIS A 121 39.83 48.58 8.55
CA HIS A 121 40.10 47.77 7.36
C HIS A 121 39.48 48.31 6.08
N GLY A 122 38.54 49.26 6.18
CA GLY A 122 37.80 49.76 5.04
C GLY A 122 36.84 48.73 4.46
N GLU A 123 36.66 48.79 3.14
CA GLU A 123 35.76 47.90 2.42
C GLU A 123 36.32 46.48 2.27
N THR A 124 35.48 45.48 2.47
CA THR A 124 35.87 44.06 2.39
C THR A 124 34.78 43.19 1.79
N SER A 125 35.19 42.11 1.14
CA SER A 125 34.35 40.97 0.73
C SER A 125 34.71 39.68 1.48
N ARG A 126 35.57 39.79 2.51
CA ARG A 126 36.16 38.65 3.23
C ARG A 126 35.12 37.72 3.83
N PHE A 127 34.05 38.27 4.39
CA PHE A 127 33.06 37.49 5.14
C PHE A 127 31.93 36.98 4.24
N SER A 128 31.66 37.69 3.15
CA SER A 128 30.84 37.18 2.05
C SER A 128 31.11 37.96 0.77
N ALA A 129 31.29 37.23 -0.34
CA ALA A 129 31.40 37.85 -1.67
C ALA A 129 30.05 38.34 -2.22
N THR A 130 28.92 37.88 -1.67
CA THR A 130 27.57 38.09 -2.22
C THR A 130 26.61 38.76 -1.25
N SER A 131 26.81 38.64 0.07
CA SER A 131 25.97 39.24 1.10
C SER A 131 26.71 40.37 1.80
N TYR A 132 26.50 41.60 1.33
CA TYR A 132 27.21 42.77 1.84
C TYR A 132 27.00 43.03 3.33
N GLY A 133 25.85 42.63 3.90
CA GLY A 133 25.58 42.75 5.35
C GLY A 133 26.61 42.00 6.21
N GLN A 134 27.12 40.87 5.73
CA GLN A 134 28.15 40.10 6.44
C GLN A 134 29.50 40.83 6.53
N ASN A 135 29.73 41.83 5.68
CA ASN A 135 30.96 42.62 5.68
C ASN A 135 30.90 43.90 6.53
N ARG A 136 29.74 44.20 7.13
CA ARG A 136 29.52 45.40 7.93
C ARG A 136 29.73 45.13 9.42
N VAL A 137 30.97 44.92 9.83
CA VAL A 137 31.25 44.27 11.12
C VAL A 137 32.37 44.94 11.91
N ALA A 138 32.42 44.70 13.22
CA ALA A 138 33.60 44.91 14.05
C ALA A 138 33.96 43.61 14.78
N ILE A 139 35.24 43.27 14.80
CA ILE A 139 35.78 42.08 15.45
C ILE A 139 36.61 42.53 16.65
N ILE A 140 36.43 41.88 17.79
CA ILE A 140 37.15 42.18 19.03
C ILE A 140 37.95 40.95 19.42
N THR A 141 39.23 41.11 19.71
CA THR A 141 40.12 40.05 20.19
C THR A 141 40.75 40.45 21.52
N GLY A 142 41.20 39.48 22.31
CA GLY A 142 41.83 39.74 23.61
C GLY A 142 40.87 39.88 24.80
N ILE A 143 39.56 39.70 24.59
CA ILE A 143 38.55 39.55 25.65
C ILE A 143 37.96 38.13 25.58
N ARG A 144 37.91 37.45 26.73
CA ARG A 144 37.21 36.16 26.88
C ARG A 144 35.98 36.35 27.76
N VAL A 145 34.81 36.22 27.17
CA VAL A 145 33.55 36.18 27.93
C VAL A 145 33.24 34.71 28.20
N ARG A 146 33.36 34.25 29.46
CA ARG A 146 32.84 32.93 29.82
C ARG A 146 31.33 32.99 29.75
N ASP A 147 30.77 32.13 28.93
CA ASP A 147 29.34 32.06 28.72
C ASP A 147 28.63 31.46 29.94
N GLU A 148 28.26 32.31 30.91
CA GLU A 148 27.35 31.91 31.98
C GLU A 148 25.86 32.11 31.58
N LYS A 149 25.56 32.60 30.36
CA LYS A 149 24.18 33.03 29.97
C LYS A 149 23.71 32.69 28.55
N GLY A 150 24.37 31.81 27.81
CA GLY A 150 23.97 31.36 26.47
C GLY A 150 24.02 32.45 25.38
N ARG A 151 24.87 33.48 25.47
CA ARG A 151 24.95 34.52 24.41
C ARG A 151 26.04 34.18 23.39
N VAL A 152 25.64 33.52 22.30
CA VAL A 152 26.52 33.13 21.18
C VAL A 152 26.79 34.31 20.23
N ALA A 153 27.99 34.35 19.63
CA ALA A 153 28.44 35.35 18.66
C ALA A 153 27.46 35.55 17.49
N ILE A 154 27.15 36.81 17.20
CA ILE A 154 26.24 37.26 16.14
C ILE A 154 26.89 36.98 14.76
N GLY A 155 26.62 35.81 14.16
CA GLY A 155 27.18 35.42 12.86
C GLY A 155 26.92 33.98 12.39
N LEU A 156 26.50 33.08 13.29
CA LEU A 156 26.27 31.65 12.97
C LEU A 156 24.86 31.35 12.42
N GLU A 157 23.98 32.34 12.41
CA GLU A 157 22.60 32.21 11.95
C GLU A 157 22.50 32.40 10.42
N LYS A 158 21.96 31.41 9.70
CA LYS A 158 21.78 31.45 8.24
C LYS A 158 20.83 30.39 7.71
N VAL A 159 20.38 30.60 6.47
CA VAL A 159 19.71 29.61 5.63
C VAL A 159 20.71 29.04 4.63
N VAL A 160 20.81 27.71 4.57
CA VAL A 160 21.75 27.00 3.69
C VAL A 160 20.97 26.39 2.51
N GLU A 161 21.25 26.87 1.30
CA GLU A 161 20.59 26.41 0.07
C GLU A 161 21.16 25.06 -0.44
N PRO A 162 20.34 24.23 -1.10
CA PRO A 162 20.77 22.98 -1.71
C PRO A 162 21.93 23.16 -2.69
N GLY A 163 22.95 22.32 -2.57
CA GLY A 163 24.09 22.29 -3.49
C GLY A 163 25.21 23.30 -3.18
N SER A 164 25.13 24.05 -2.09
CA SER A 164 26.28 24.84 -1.59
C SER A 164 27.37 23.92 -1.02
N ASP A 165 28.63 24.34 -1.06
CA ASP A 165 29.76 23.54 -0.52
C ASP A 165 29.60 23.23 0.98
N GLU A 166 28.86 24.10 1.69
CA GLU A 166 28.53 23.99 3.11
C GLU A 166 27.33 23.07 3.40
N TYR A 167 26.65 22.61 2.35
CA TYR A 167 25.45 21.78 2.42
C TYR A 167 25.74 20.31 2.78
N ALA A 168 26.99 19.87 2.70
CA ALA A 168 27.40 18.49 2.98
C ALA A 168 27.42 18.18 4.48
N ARG A 169 26.23 18.06 5.10
CA ARG A 169 26.09 17.71 6.53
C ARG A 169 25.69 16.25 6.75
N PRO A 170 26.15 15.61 7.84
CA PRO A 170 26.04 14.16 8.02
C PRO A 170 24.64 13.67 8.42
N PHE A 171 23.74 14.55 8.86
CA PHE A 171 22.38 14.15 9.27
C PHE A 171 21.40 13.99 8.10
N LEU A 172 21.76 14.48 6.90
CA LEU A 172 20.88 14.45 5.73
C LEU A 172 20.68 13.01 5.21
N GLY A 173 19.43 12.66 4.87
CA GLY A 173 19.02 11.30 4.56
C GLY A 173 18.84 10.38 5.78
N GLY A 174 19.11 10.89 6.99
CA GLY A 174 18.92 10.15 8.23
C GLY A 174 17.44 9.97 8.58
N THR A 175 17.10 8.79 9.10
CA THR A 175 15.78 8.50 9.67
C THR A 175 15.60 9.27 10.97
N ILE A 176 14.57 10.12 11.05
CA ILE A 176 14.25 10.89 12.25
C ILE A 176 13.07 10.29 13.04
N MET A 177 12.17 9.57 12.37
CA MET A 177 11.01 8.96 12.99
C MET A 177 10.58 7.68 12.26
N GLN A 178 10.03 6.72 12.99
CA GLN A 178 9.31 5.56 12.47
C GLN A 178 7.89 5.54 13.03
N TYR A 179 6.89 5.17 12.23
CA TYR A 179 5.51 5.02 12.67
C TYR A 179 4.84 3.76 12.08
N VAL A 180 3.63 3.45 12.56
CA VAL A 180 2.87 2.22 12.23
C VAL A 180 2.92 1.88 10.75
N GLY A 181 3.11 0.60 10.43
CA GLY A 181 3.16 0.13 9.04
C GLY A 181 4.56 0.13 8.42
N ASN A 182 5.63 0.22 9.23
CA ASN A 182 7.02 0.33 8.76
C ASN A 182 7.24 1.57 7.88
N HIS A 183 6.56 2.67 8.20
CA HIS A 183 6.81 3.95 7.56
C HIS A 183 7.91 4.71 8.30
N TYR A 184 8.79 5.34 7.54
CA TYR A 184 9.97 6.03 8.05
C TYR A 184 10.01 7.44 7.50
N LEU A 185 10.25 8.41 8.38
CA LEU A 185 10.47 9.80 8.00
C LEU A 185 11.95 10.07 7.95
N PHE A 186 12.37 10.67 6.85
CA PHE A 186 13.77 10.98 6.56
C PHE A 186 13.96 12.49 6.48
N LEU A 187 15.08 12.95 7.01
CA LEU A 187 15.58 14.29 6.75
C LEU A 187 16.01 14.40 5.28
N THR A 188 15.62 15.47 4.57
CA THR A 188 15.97 15.61 3.15
C THR A 188 17.07 16.65 2.88
N SER A 189 17.93 16.31 1.92
CA SER A 189 18.96 17.18 1.33
C SER A 189 18.50 17.81 0.00
N GLU A 190 17.22 17.76 -0.31
CA GLU A 190 16.71 18.35 -1.57
C GLU A 190 16.23 19.79 -1.36
N ARG A 191 16.18 20.26 -0.11
CA ARG A 191 15.61 21.55 0.29
C ARG A 191 16.52 22.30 1.25
N ARG A 192 16.37 23.62 1.34
CA ARG A 192 17.13 24.45 2.29
C ARG A 192 16.97 23.99 3.73
N TYR A 193 17.94 24.29 4.60
CA TYR A 193 17.84 24.13 6.05
C TYR A 193 18.34 25.38 6.76
N ALA A 194 17.96 25.61 8.02
CA ALA A 194 18.42 26.76 8.79
C ALA A 194 19.31 26.34 9.96
N ILE A 195 20.28 27.20 10.29
CA ILE A 195 21.15 27.07 11.45
C ILE A 195 20.86 28.23 12.38
N SER A 196 20.70 27.94 13.67
CA SER A 196 20.38 28.96 14.66
C SER A 196 21.01 28.66 16.03
N PRO A 197 21.32 29.71 16.82
CA PRO A 197 21.94 29.54 18.14
C PRO A 197 20.94 29.17 19.25
N THR A 198 19.63 29.36 19.02
CA THR A 198 18.59 29.10 20.02
C THR A 198 17.48 28.24 19.46
N VAL A 199 16.79 27.49 20.31
CA VAL A 199 15.71 26.58 19.87
C VAL A 199 14.46 27.36 19.43
N GLY A 200 14.23 28.55 19.99
CA GLY A 200 13.18 29.47 19.59
C GLY A 200 13.37 30.01 18.17
N LYS A 201 14.60 30.39 17.80
CA LYS A 201 14.96 30.76 16.43
C LYS A 201 14.81 29.58 15.48
N ALA A 202 15.31 28.40 15.87
CA ALA A 202 15.16 27.17 15.11
C ALA A 202 13.69 26.86 14.80
N TYR A 203 12.82 26.98 15.81
CA TYR A 203 11.38 26.77 15.70
C TYR A 203 10.74 27.75 14.72
N ASN A 204 11.08 29.04 14.81
CA ASN A 204 10.50 30.04 13.92
C ASN A 204 11.03 29.97 12.49
N TYR A 205 12.30 29.60 12.27
CA TYR A 205 12.77 29.22 10.95
C TYR A 205 11.99 28.03 10.39
N GLY A 206 11.69 27.05 11.22
CA GLY A 206 10.90 25.90 10.78
C GLY A 206 9.50 26.30 10.34
N ARG A 207 8.86 27.19 11.10
CA ARG A 207 7.55 27.77 10.74
C ARG A 207 7.61 28.61 9.47
N ALA A 208 8.63 29.45 9.31
CA ALA A 208 8.76 30.33 8.17
C ALA A 208 9.12 29.56 6.89
N LEU A 209 10.17 28.73 6.94
CA LEU A 209 10.74 28.05 5.78
C LEU A 209 10.01 26.78 5.39
N PHE A 210 9.43 26.09 6.38
CA PHE A 210 8.87 24.75 6.19
C PHE A 210 7.47 24.60 6.76
N GLY A 211 6.79 25.65 7.23
CA GLY A 211 5.50 25.53 7.93
C GLY A 211 4.38 24.89 7.11
N ALA A 212 4.49 24.91 5.78
CA ALA A 212 3.60 24.21 4.86
C ALA A 212 3.90 22.69 4.73
N SER A 213 5.00 22.24 5.35
CA SER A 213 5.53 20.88 5.39
C SER A 213 5.94 20.48 6.80
N SER A 214 6.42 19.25 6.99
CA SER A 214 7.00 18.83 8.28
C SER A 214 8.50 19.11 8.33
N PHE A 215 9.02 19.38 9.52
CA PHE A 215 10.44 19.63 9.74
C PHE A 215 10.92 19.06 11.09
N GLY A 216 12.20 18.72 11.18
CA GLY A 216 12.87 18.35 12.41
C GLY A 216 13.73 19.49 12.94
N ILE A 217 13.83 19.61 14.26
CA ILE A 217 14.88 20.40 14.90
C ILE A 217 15.89 19.44 15.50
N LEU A 218 17.16 19.60 15.12
CA LEU A 218 18.28 18.86 15.63
C LEU A 218 19.18 19.76 16.46
N VAL A 219 19.92 19.19 17.40
CA VAL A 219 21.00 19.87 18.11
C VAL A 219 22.29 19.10 17.93
N GLY A 220 23.37 19.82 17.65
CA GLY A 220 24.70 19.22 17.54
C GLY A 220 25.78 20.27 17.36
N GLU A 221 27.02 19.81 17.41
CA GLU A 221 28.20 20.64 17.19
C GLU A 221 28.45 20.78 15.68
N LEU A 222 28.82 21.98 15.24
CA LEU A 222 29.11 22.27 13.83
C LEU A 222 30.48 21.68 13.41
N ASP A 223 31.39 21.55 14.36
CA ASP A 223 32.82 21.22 14.26
C ASP A 223 33.42 21.06 15.68
N ASP A 224 34.74 20.88 15.79
CA ASP A 224 35.44 20.69 17.07
C ASP A 224 35.45 21.95 17.99
N THR A 225 34.73 23.02 17.63
CA THR A 225 34.59 24.28 18.40
C THR A 225 33.73 24.12 19.66
N GLY A 226 32.99 23.01 19.79
CA GLY A 226 32.07 22.78 20.91
C GLY A 226 30.84 23.70 20.92
N ALA A 227 30.63 24.51 19.88
CA ALA A 227 29.45 25.36 19.77
C ALA A 227 28.20 24.51 19.46
N ILE A 228 27.27 24.50 20.41
CA ILE A 228 26.00 23.78 20.27
C ILE A 228 25.04 24.63 19.42
N LEU A 229 24.69 24.12 18.24
CA LEU A 229 23.77 24.79 17.30
C LEU A 229 22.50 23.97 17.06
N TYR A 230 21.43 24.68 16.72
CA TYR A 230 20.15 24.10 16.34
C TYR A 230 19.98 24.13 14.82
N PHE A 231 19.69 22.97 14.25
CA PHE A 231 19.47 22.79 12.82
C PHE A 231 18.00 22.54 12.57
N THR A 232 17.38 23.37 11.75
CA THR A 232 15.99 23.18 11.32
C THR A 232 15.99 22.62 9.91
N VAL A 233 15.55 21.37 9.78
CA VAL A 233 15.72 20.57 8.57
C VAL A 233 14.37 20.06 8.10
N PRO A 234 14.01 20.23 6.81
CA PRO A 234 12.76 19.72 6.29
C PRO A 234 12.77 18.19 6.24
N LEU A 235 11.58 17.60 6.37
CA LEU A 235 11.39 16.18 6.11
C LEU A 235 11.20 15.94 4.61
N LYS A 236 11.59 14.76 4.14
CA LYS A 236 11.37 14.31 2.75
C LYS A 236 9.90 14.28 2.39
N GLU A 237 9.09 13.84 3.34
CA GLU A 237 7.64 13.72 3.23
C GLU A 237 7.01 14.54 4.36
N SER A 238 5.95 15.26 4.04
CA SER A 238 5.15 15.95 5.05
C SER A 238 4.16 14.97 5.66
N VAL A 239 3.93 15.13 6.96
CA VAL A 239 3.04 14.30 7.76
C VAL A 239 2.12 15.22 8.54
N SER A 240 0.84 14.88 8.53
CA SER A 240 -0.18 15.53 9.32
C SER A 240 -0.44 14.77 10.61
N LEU A 241 -1.16 15.38 11.55
CA LEU A 241 -1.57 14.69 12.78
C LEU A 241 -2.43 13.46 12.50
N GLU A 242 -3.16 13.49 11.39
CA GLU A 242 -4.13 12.48 10.96
C GLU A 242 -3.42 11.21 10.49
N ASP A 243 -2.25 11.36 9.87
CA ASP A 243 -1.41 10.25 9.40
C ASP A 243 -0.83 9.41 10.55
N LEU A 244 -0.84 9.95 11.78
CA LEU A 244 -0.18 9.35 12.95
C LEU A 244 -1.13 8.70 13.96
N ASN A 245 -2.43 8.75 13.71
CA ASN A 245 -3.47 8.05 14.48
C ASN A 245 -3.38 8.24 16.03
N PRO A 246 -3.47 9.48 16.54
CA PRO A 246 -3.28 9.80 17.96
C PRO A 246 -4.26 9.10 18.92
N THR A 247 -3.75 8.64 20.06
CA THR A 247 -4.53 8.20 21.22
C THR A 247 -4.36 9.19 22.38
N PRO A 248 -5.42 9.63 23.06
CA PRO A 248 -5.29 10.52 24.22
C PRO A 248 -4.44 9.92 25.35
N LEU A 249 -3.48 10.69 25.87
CA LEU A 249 -2.68 10.28 27.03
C LEU A 249 -3.54 10.27 28.29
N LYS A 250 -3.60 9.11 28.98
CA LYS A 250 -4.29 9.01 30.27
C LYS A 250 -3.64 9.92 31.31
N GLY A 251 -4.35 10.99 31.69
CA GLY A 251 -3.93 11.94 32.72
C GLY A 251 -3.25 13.21 32.19
N GLY A 252 -3.11 13.37 30.87
CA GLY A 252 -2.64 14.62 30.24
C GLY A 252 -3.76 15.63 30.02
N GLY A 253 -3.40 16.88 29.72
CA GLY A 253 -4.37 17.89 29.27
C GLY A 253 -4.99 17.47 27.93
N GLY A 254 -6.11 18.09 27.53
CA GLY A 254 -6.82 17.76 26.27
C GLY A 254 -5.99 17.90 24.97
N SER A 255 -4.76 18.41 25.06
CA SER A 255 -3.79 18.51 23.96
C SER A 255 -2.73 17.40 23.95
N ASP A 256 -2.72 16.50 24.93
CA ASP A 256 -1.67 15.49 25.09
C ASP A 256 -2.10 14.18 24.41
N LEU A 257 -1.52 13.93 23.24
CA LEU A 257 -1.79 12.77 22.40
C LEU A 257 -0.53 11.89 22.34
N ALA A 258 -0.68 10.58 22.55
CA ALA A 258 0.31 9.55 22.28
C ALA A 258 0.11 9.05 20.85
N TYR A 259 1.19 8.82 20.12
CA TYR A 259 1.16 8.29 18.77
C TYR A 259 1.96 6.98 18.76
N ASP A 260 1.56 6.02 17.92
CA ASP A 260 2.31 4.77 17.70
C ASP A 260 3.52 5.03 16.78
N GLY A 261 4.35 6.00 17.15
CA GLY A 261 5.56 6.39 16.43
C GLY A 261 6.73 6.61 17.38
N GLU A 262 7.90 6.14 16.96
CA GLU A 262 9.16 6.31 17.67
C GLU A 262 10.00 7.39 16.97
N VAL A 263 10.22 8.52 17.65
CA VAL A 263 11.18 9.54 17.21
C VAL A 263 12.57 9.09 17.63
N TYR A 264 13.49 8.98 16.67
CA TYR A 264 14.85 8.55 16.95
C TYR A 264 15.55 9.63 17.79
N PRO A 265 16.23 9.28 18.89
CA PRO A 265 16.88 10.26 19.77
C PRO A 265 18.07 10.97 19.10
N LYS A 266 18.68 10.33 18.09
CA LYS A 266 19.91 10.78 17.43
C LYS A 266 19.90 10.45 15.94
N VAL A 267 20.52 11.30 15.12
CA VAL A 267 20.66 11.14 13.67
C VAL A 267 22.10 11.39 13.20
N GLY A 268 22.42 10.89 12.00
CA GLY A 268 23.74 10.95 11.37
C GLY A 268 24.58 9.66 11.55
N PRO A 269 25.64 9.45 10.74
CA PRO A 269 26.43 8.21 10.67
C PRO A 269 26.99 7.72 12.01
N LYS A 270 27.29 8.63 12.94
CA LYS A 270 27.79 8.32 14.27
C LYS A 270 26.82 8.72 15.40
N GLY A 271 25.57 9.09 15.06
CA GLY A 271 24.59 9.58 16.03
C GLY A 271 25.02 10.90 16.72
N GLN A 272 25.68 11.78 15.98
CA GLN A 272 26.29 13.01 16.49
C GLN A 272 25.30 14.18 16.64
N PHE A 273 24.11 14.09 16.09
CA PHE A 273 23.05 15.10 16.25
C PHE A 273 21.91 14.52 17.06
N ALA A 274 21.52 15.18 18.15
CA ALA A 274 20.35 14.78 18.93
C ALA A 274 19.09 15.42 18.35
N VAL A 275 17.98 14.67 18.33
CA VAL A 275 16.69 15.18 17.84
C VAL A 275 16.00 15.91 18.98
N ILE A 276 15.75 17.21 18.79
CA ILE A 276 14.98 18.05 19.72
C ILE A 276 13.49 17.80 19.52
N GLY A 277 13.05 17.66 18.28
CA GLY A 277 11.74 17.09 17.99
C GLY A 277 11.32 17.25 16.54
N VAL A 278 10.17 16.67 16.25
CA VAL A 278 9.58 16.63 14.92
C VAL A 278 8.35 17.52 14.94
N PHE A 279 8.25 18.42 13.98
CA PHE A 279 7.15 19.34 13.83
C PHE A 279 6.41 18.97 12.55
N LEU A 280 5.12 18.70 12.69
CA LEU A 280 4.25 18.34 11.58
C LEU A 280 3.90 19.55 10.72
N GLU A 281 3.17 19.30 9.63
CA GLU A 281 2.47 20.39 8.94
C GLU A 281 1.68 21.23 9.96
N ASN A 282 1.71 22.56 9.86
CA ASN A 282 1.21 23.54 10.84
C ASN A 282 2.07 23.75 12.11
N ALA A 283 3.24 23.12 12.18
CA ALA A 283 4.17 23.16 13.32
C ALA A 283 3.64 22.53 14.62
N THR A 284 2.70 21.58 14.53
CA THR A 284 2.34 20.72 15.67
C THR A 284 3.55 19.91 16.12
N PHE A 285 3.92 20.03 17.38
CA PHE A 285 5.09 19.39 17.95
C PHE A 285 4.82 17.93 18.36
N LEU A 286 5.53 17.00 17.74
CA LEU A 286 5.59 15.60 18.11
C LEU A 286 6.78 15.33 19.03
N ALA A 287 6.48 14.53 20.05
CA ALA A 287 7.32 14.34 21.22
C ALA A 287 8.73 13.78 20.91
N SER A 288 9.68 14.33 21.66
CA SER A 288 11.00 13.76 21.98
C SER A 288 10.82 12.36 22.62
N PRO A 289 11.87 11.51 22.74
CA PRO A 289 11.74 10.12 23.23
C PRO A 289 11.08 9.94 24.61
N THR A 290 10.90 11.03 25.40
CA THR A 290 10.21 11.01 26.69
C THR A 290 9.25 12.20 26.87
N PRO A 291 8.13 12.03 27.61
CA PRO A 291 7.21 13.13 27.95
C PRO A 291 7.88 14.30 28.69
N GLN A 292 8.85 14.02 29.57
CA GLN A 292 9.55 15.06 30.35
C GLN A 292 10.42 15.95 29.47
N GLN A 293 11.11 15.38 28.48
CA GLN A 293 11.88 16.16 27.49
C GLN A 293 10.95 17.02 26.62
N THR A 294 9.79 16.48 26.26
CA THR A 294 8.78 17.20 25.46
C THR A 294 8.28 18.45 26.20
N GLU A 295 7.96 18.33 27.49
CA GLU A 295 7.54 19.47 28.31
C GLU A 295 8.67 20.48 28.49
N PHE A 296 9.90 20.02 28.75
CA PHE A 296 11.08 20.88 28.86
C PHE A 296 11.33 21.69 27.58
N ILE A 297 11.25 21.05 26.40
CA ILE A 297 11.50 21.70 25.11
C ILE A 297 10.39 22.70 24.79
N ARG A 298 9.11 22.36 25.03
CA ARG A 298 8.00 23.31 24.89
C ARG A 298 8.18 24.52 25.80
N ALA A 299 8.53 24.29 27.06
CA ALA A 299 8.79 25.36 28.02
C ALA A 299 9.97 26.25 27.58
N LYS A 300 11.05 25.66 27.05
CA LYS A 300 12.21 26.39 26.54
C LYS A 300 11.87 27.24 25.31
N ILE A 301 11.18 26.67 24.32
CA ILE A 301 10.69 27.42 23.15
C ILE A 301 9.79 28.58 23.60
N ALA A 302 8.82 28.32 24.48
CA ALA A 302 7.90 29.34 24.98
C ALA A 302 8.63 30.46 25.76
N ALA A 303 9.62 30.10 26.57
CA ALA A 303 10.44 31.07 27.30
C ALA A 303 11.25 31.97 26.36
N GLU A 304 11.95 31.38 25.38
CA GLU A 304 12.76 32.13 24.42
C GLU A 304 11.91 33.07 23.55
N LEU A 305 10.75 32.59 23.06
CA LEU A 305 9.80 33.42 22.32
C LEU A 305 9.25 34.59 23.15
N LYS A 306 8.95 34.36 24.44
CA LYS A 306 8.47 35.40 25.35
C LYS A 306 9.54 36.47 25.62
N THR A 307 10.81 36.09 25.64
CA THR A 307 11.95 37.01 25.85
C THR A 307 12.40 37.75 24.60
N GLY A 308 11.81 37.49 23.43
CA GLY A 308 12.20 38.12 22.17
C GLY A 308 13.35 37.44 21.44
N LEU A 309 14.12 36.57 22.11
CA LEU A 309 15.31 35.85 21.61
C LEU A 309 15.07 34.90 20.43
N GLY A 310 13.83 34.80 19.95
CA GLY A 310 13.51 34.03 18.76
C GLY A 310 12.29 34.50 18.01
N LYS A 311 11.84 35.75 18.16
CA LYS A 311 10.68 36.27 17.38
C LYS A 311 11.04 36.38 15.89
N ILE A 312 10.03 36.23 15.01
CA ILE A 312 10.20 36.49 13.56
C ILE A 312 10.40 37.98 13.29
N GLU A 313 9.93 38.86 14.18
CA GLU A 313 10.20 40.31 14.19
C GLU A 313 11.67 40.65 14.54
N ASP A 314 12.52 39.65 14.77
CA ASP A 314 13.98 39.86 14.88
C ASP A 314 14.50 40.30 13.51
N GLU A 315 15.06 41.52 13.44
CA GLU A 315 15.64 42.13 12.23
C GLU A 315 16.60 41.15 11.52
N THR A 316 17.31 40.31 12.27
CA THR A 316 18.23 39.30 11.72
C THR A 316 17.50 38.21 10.94
N VAL A 317 16.37 37.72 11.47
CA VAL A 317 15.56 36.68 10.84
C VAL A 317 14.91 37.24 9.57
N GLN A 318 14.42 38.48 9.63
CA GLN A 318 13.84 39.18 8.49
C GLN A 318 14.87 39.40 7.37
N GLU A 319 16.04 39.97 7.69
CA GLU A 319 17.12 40.19 6.71
C GLU A 319 17.53 38.89 6.00
N ILE A 320 17.58 37.77 6.72
CA ILE A 320 17.92 36.47 6.16
C ILE A 320 16.80 35.92 5.27
N LEU A 321 15.53 36.05 5.67
CA LEU A 321 14.39 35.63 4.84
C LEU A 321 14.31 36.47 3.55
N GLU A 322 14.47 37.79 3.64
CA GLU A 322 14.48 38.68 2.48
C GLU A 322 15.60 38.33 1.51
N GLY A 323 16.83 38.21 2.01
CA GLY A 323 18.02 37.98 1.18
C GLY A 323 18.10 36.57 0.58
N GLU A 324 17.81 35.54 1.38
CA GLU A 324 18.06 34.14 1.00
C GLU A 324 16.80 33.42 0.51
N VAL A 325 15.59 33.86 0.90
CA VAL A 325 14.33 33.20 0.52
C VAL A 325 13.56 33.97 -0.55
N PHE A 326 13.28 35.24 -0.32
CA PHE A 326 12.42 36.04 -1.20
C PHE A 326 13.15 36.58 -2.43
N ALA A 327 14.38 37.10 -2.29
CA ALA A 327 15.13 37.64 -3.43
C ALA A 327 15.36 36.63 -4.58
N PRO A 328 15.60 35.32 -4.36
CA PRO A 328 15.57 34.33 -5.43
C PRO A 328 14.21 34.18 -6.13
N ILE A 329 13.10 34.23 -5.38
CA ILE A 329 11.74 34.14 -5.92
C ILE A 329 11.43 35.37 -6.78
N ASP A 330 11.76 36.56 -6.28
CA ASP A 330 11.55 37.82 -7.01
C ASP A 330 12.30 37.83 -8.34
N ARG A 331 13.54 37.31 -8.36
CA ARG A 331 14.30 37.14 -9.60
C ARG A 331 13.62 36.21 -10.60
N LEU A 332 13.00 35.12 -10.15
CA LEU A 332 12.25 34.22 -11.04
C LEU A 332 11.01 34.89 -11.61
N ILE A 333 10.28 35.66 -10.78
CA ILE A 333 9.12 36.44 -11.21
C ILE A 333 9.53 37.47 -12.26
N GLN A 334 10.62 38.21 -12.03
CA GLN A 334 11.16 39.19 -12.98
C GLN A 334 11.62 38.55 -14.30
N GLN A 335 12.09 37.31 -14.26
CA GLN A 335 12.48 36.54 -15.45
C GLN A 335 11.28 35.92 -16.20
N GLY A 336 10.05 36.11 -15.73
CA GLY A 336 8.85 35.51 -16.31
C GLY A 336 8.73 34.00 -16.07
N LYS A 337 9.50 33.44 -15.13
CA LYS A 337 9.49 32.02 -14.76
C LYS A 337 8.41 31.74 -13.70
N THR A 338 7.17 32.05 -14.06
CA THR A 338 6.01 32.05 -13.13
C THR A 338 5.78 30.70 -12.46
N ALA A 339 5.96 29.58 -13.18
CA ALA A 339 5.80 28.24 -12.61
C ALA A 339 6.86 27.91 -11.55
N GLU A 340 8.14 28.15 -11.86
CA GLU A 340 9.26 27.92 -10.91
C GLU A 340 9.12 28.82 -9.67
N ALA A 341 8.65 30.06 -9.83
CA ALA A 341 8.37 30.97 -8.73
C ALA A 341 7.21 30.48 -7.86
N ALA A 342 6.11 30.02 -8.47
CA ALA A 342 4.96 29.46 -7.77
C ALA A 342 5.30 28.21 -6.96
N ASP A 343 6.13 27.31 -7.51
CA ASP A 343 6.61 26.12 -6.81
C ASP A 343 7.41 26.48 -5.54
N ARG A 344 8.27 27.51 -5.62
CA ARG A 344 9.04 28.01 -4.47
C ARG A 344 8.18 28.72 -3.43
N LEU A 345 7.18 29.49 -3.88
CA LEU A 345 6.21 30.12 -2.99
C LEU A 345 5.37 29.07 -2.24
N ALA A 346 5.08 27.94 -2.87
CA ALA A 346 4.32 26.85 -2.27
C ALA A 346 5.07 26.01 -1.23
N GLU A 347 6.30 26.37 -0.91
CA GLU A 347 7.05 25.82 0.23
C GLU A 347 6.92 26.68 1.50
N LEU A 348 6.49 27.93 1.35
CA LEU A 348 6.44 28.92 2.42
C LEU A 348 5.08 28.91 3.13
N ALA A 349 5.04 29.46 4.34
CA ALA A 349 3.85 29.54 5.18
C ALA A 349 3.56 30.96 5.66
N GLU A 350 2.45 31.15 6.38
CA GLU A 350 1.98 32.43 6.96
C GLU A 350 3.11 33.21 7.62
N ALA A 351 3.95 32.51 8.39
CA ALA A 351 5.07 33.07 9.14
C ALA A 351 6.14 33.76 8.26
N ALA A 352 6.43 33.21 7.08
CA ALA A 352 7.35 33.85 6.14
C ALA A 352 6.66 35.00 5.41
N PHE A 353 5.44 34.80 4.93
CA PHE A 353 4.72 35.85 4.20
C PHE A 353 4.41 37.07 5.08
N ALA A 354 4.29 36.90 6.39
CA ALA A 354 4.12 38.01 7.32
C ALA A 354 5.33 38.97 7.35
N THR A 355 6.51 38.55 6.87
CA THR A 355 7.73 39.39 6.85
C THR A 355 7.83 40.31 5.65
N VAL A 356 7.03 40.08 4.60
CA VAL A 356 7.05 40.91 3.39
C VAL A 356 5.89 41.90 3.38
N ASP A 357 6.07 43.01 2.66
CA ASP A 357 5.04 44.02 2.52
C ASP A 357 3.85 43.55 1.65
N PHE A 358 2.79 44.35 1.68
CA PHE A 358 1.57 44.09 0.92
C PHE A 358 1.81 43.99 -0.59
N GLU A 359 2.67 44.85 -1.16
CA GLU A 359 2.91 44.89 -2.60
C GLU A 359 3.57 43.60 -3.09
N THR A 360 4.48 43.07 -2.28
CA THR A 360 5.15 41.78 -2.49
C THR A 360 4.16 40.63 -2.37
N LYS A 361 3.33 40.59 -1.30
CA LYS A 361 2.24 39.60 -1.15
C LYS A 361 1.29 39.61 -2.35
N ALA A 362 0.91 40.81 -2.83
CA ALA A 362 0.05 40.98 -4.00
C ALA A 362 0.67 40.38 -5.27
N THR A 363 1.98 40.58 -5.44
CA THR A 363 2.74 40.03 -6.58
C THR A 363 2.81 38.50 -6.50
N TYR A 364 3.01 37.95 -5.30
CA TYR A 364 3.04 36.50 -5.09
C TYR A 364 1.69 35.84 -5.32
N ILE A 365 0.59 36.42 -4.81
CA ILE A 365 -0.76 35.91 -5.09
C ILE A 365 -1.05 35.95 -6.59
N ARG A 366 -0.70 37.02 -7.31
CA ARG A 366 -0.90 37.05 -8.77
C ARG A 366 -0.10 35.97 -9.49
N THR A 367 1.15 35.76 -9.09
CA THR A 367 2.04 34.71 -9.63
C THR A 367 1.45 33.32 -9.39
N LEU A 368 0.98 33.05 -8.18
CA LEU A 368 0.33 31.78 -7.82
C LEU A 368 -0.96 31.56 -8.61
N LEU A 369 -1.81 32.58 -8.74
CA LEU A 369 -3.04 32.50 -9.53
C LEU A 369 -2.77 32.19 -11.01
N ASP A 370 -1.71 32.77 -11.58
CA ASP A 370 -1.31 32.53 -12.97
C ASP A 370 -0.75 31.13 -13.21
N ALA A 371 -0.13 30.53 -12.19
CA ALA A 371 0.44 29.17 -12.24
C ALA A 371 -0.40 28.12 -11.50
N TRP A 372 -1.65 28.42 -11.12
CA TRP A 372 -2.43 27.56 -10.22
C TRP A 372 -2.89 26.24 -10.88
N THR A 373 -2.11 25.18 -10.68
CA THR A 373 -2.34 23.84 -11.24
C THR A 373 -2.74 22.79 -10.19
N HIS A 374 -2.23 22.87 -8.96
CA HIS A 374 -2.37 21.82 -7.94
C HIS A 374 -2.60 22.38 -6.53
N GLN A 375 -2.95 21.50 -5.58
CA GLN A 375 -3.32 21.83 -4.19
C GLN A 375 -2.22 22.58 -3.41
N ARG A 376 -0.94 22.38 -3.74
CA ARG A 376 0.17 23.11 -3.10
C ARG A 376 0.12 24.62 -3.36
N HIS A 377 -0.30 25.04 -4.55
CA HIS A 377 -0.43 26.47 -4.88
C HIS A 377 -1.63 27.09 -4.17
N GLU A 378 -2.71 26.32 -4.01
CA GLU A 378 -3.88 26.72 -3.24
C GLU A 378 -3.53 26.98 -1.78
N LYS A 379 -2.81 26.04 -1.14
CA LYS A 379 -2.30 26.19 0.23
C LYS A 379 -1.44 27.45 0.36
N ALA A 380 -0.55 27.71 -0.60
CA ALA A 380 0.27 28.92 -0.62
C ALA A 380 -0.57 30.21 -0.66
N ILE A 381 -1.63 30.24 -1.48
CA ILE A 381 -2.57 31.36 -1.54
C ILE A 381 -3.23 31.57 -0.17
N VAL A 382 -3.69 30.49 0.47
CA VAL A 382 -4.29 30.53 1.81
C VAL A 382 -3.30 31.08 2.85
N GLU A 383 -2.05 30.61 2.84
CA GLU A 383 -1.01 31.06 3.77
C GLU A 383 -0.66 32.55 3.58
N ILE A 384 -0.65 33.07 2.34
CA ILE A 384 -0.48 34.51 2.10
C ILE A 384 -1.67 35.30 2.65
N VAL A 385 -2.91 34.84 2.47
CA VAL A 385 -4.09 35.54 3.00
C VAL A 385 -4.09 35.55 4.53
N LYS A 386 -3.71 34.43 5.18
CA LYS A 386 -3.52 34.35 6.64
C LYS A 386 -2.47 35.36 7.14
N SER A 387 -1.44 35.65 6.34
CA SER A 387 -0.34 36.56 6.69
C SER A 387 -0.67 38.06 6.64
N THR A 388 -1.86 38.43 6.17
CA THR A 388 -2.30 39.84 6.17
C THR A 388 -2.32 40.38 7.59
N GLU A 389 -1.90 41.62 7.82
CA GLU A 389 -1.81 42.23 9.16
C GLU A 389 -3.02 43.11 9.49
N THR A 390 -3.62 43.72 8.48
CA THR A 390 -4.75 44.65 8.64
C THR A 390 -5.97 44.19 7.85
N LEU A 391 -7.16 44.62 8.29
CA LEU A 391 -8.41 44.35 7.58
C LEU A 391 -8.41 44.94 6.15
N LEU A 392 -7.75 46.09 5.96
CA LEU A 392 -7.60 46.72 4.64
C LEU A 392 -6.76 45.84 3.70
N GLU A 393 -5.66 45.30 4.20
CA GLU A 393 -4.78 44.38 3.47
C GLU A 393 -5.52 43.12 3.04
N LEU A 394 -6.30 42.54 3.97
CA LEU A 394 -7.18 41.41 3.69
C LEU A 394 -8.19 41.73 2.60
N GLN A 395 -8.91 42.84 2.70
CA GLN A 395 -9.91 43.25 1.70
C GLN A 395 -9.29 43.41 0.31
N ALA A 396 -8.12 44.02 0.23
CA ALA A 396 -7.41 44.19 -1.02
C ALA A 396 -6.91 42.86 -1.60
N MET A 397 -6.47 41.90 -0.76
CA MET A 397 -6.16 40.54 -1.22
C MET A 397 -7.38 39.80 -1.74
N LEU A 398 -8.53 39.91 -1.06
CA LEU A 398 -9.78 39.31 -1.51
C LEU A 398 -10.23 39.91 -2.85
N GLU A 399 -10.00 41.20 -3.08
CA GLU A 399 -10.28 41.83 -4.37
C GLU A 399 -9.40 41.29 -5.51
N ILE A 400 -8.10 41.10 -5.26
CA ILE A 400 -7.19 40.46 -6.22
C ILE A 400 -7.67 39.04 -6.56
N LEU A 401 -8.07 38.27 -5.54
CA LEU A 401 -8.62 36.92 -5.73
C LEU A 401 -9.94 36.94 -6.52
N ARG A 402 -10.84 37.89 -6.27
CA ARG A 402 -12.10 38.02 -7.02
C ARG A 402 -11.87 38.36 -8.49
N ASN A 403 -10.94 39.27 -8.78
CA ASN A 403 -10.69 39.75 -10.15
C ASN A 403 -10.17 38.68 -11.11
N LYS A 404 -9.56 37.61 -10.59
CA LYS A 404 -9.08 36.45 -11.37
C LYS A 404 -9.92 35.19 -11.19
N ASP A 405 -11.13 35.31 -10.63
CA ASP A 405 -11.98 34.17 -10.23
C ASP A 405 -11.31 33.19 -9.24
N GLY A 406 -10.19 33.62 -8.65
CA GLY A 406 -9.42 32.84 -7.68
C GLY A 406 -10.18 32.62 -6.38
N LEU A 407 -11.00 33.59 -5.94
CA LEU A 407 -11.82 33.43 -4.73
C LEU A 407 -12.90 32.38 -4.94
N SER A 408 -13.60 32.38 -6.08
CA SER A 408 -14.61 31.35 -6.40
C SER A 408 -13.96 29.97 -6.52
N LYS A 409 -12.78 29.90 -7.15
CA LYS A 409 -11.99 28.68 -7.30
C LYS A 409 -11.52 28.13 -5.95
N LEU A 410 -11.08 28.99 -5.04
CA LEU A 410 -10.69 28.62 -3.68
C LEU A 410 -11.90 28.04 -2.92
N LEU A 411 -13.05 28.72 -2.97
CA LEU A 411 -14.28 28.31 -2.28
C LEU A 411 -14.99 27.11 -2.93
N ALA A 412 -14.48 26.59 -4.06
CA ALA A 412 -15.08 25.49 -4.80
C ALA A 412 -14.96 24.14 -4.06
N ASP A 413 -13.97 23.97 -3.18
CA ASP A 413 -13.84 22.84 -2.24
C ASP A 413 -13.56 23.40 -0.84
N VAL A 414 -14.54 23.34 0.09
CA VAL A 414 -14.36 23.84 1.47
C VAL A 414 -13.61 22.79 2.28
N ASP A 415 -12.31 22.71 2.04
CA ASP A 415 -11.41 21.79 2.71
C ASP A 415 -10.86 22.37 4.02
N TYR A 416 -10.04 21.58 4.72
CA TYR A 416 -9.45 21.97 6.00
C TYR A 416 -8.65 23.29 5.94
N GLU A 417 -8.01 23.59 4.81
CA GLU A 417 -7.23 24.82 4.66
C GLU A 417 -8.12 26.06 4.66
N LEU A 418 -9.29 25.98 4.02
CA LEU A 418 -10.29 27.04 4.10
C LEU A 418 -10.90 27.19 5.50
N TRP A 419 -11.09 26.09 6.23
CA TRP A 419 -11.55 26.14 7.63
C TRP A 419 -10.56 26.88 8.53
N THR A 420 -9.29 26.55 8.42
CA THR A 420 -8.23 27.24 9.19
C THR A 420 -8.07 28.69 8.76
N LEU A 421 -8.30 29.00 7.47
CA LEU A 421 -8.34 30.37 6.99
C LEU A 421 -9.46 31.17 7.68
N PHE A 422 -10.71 30.69 7.66
CA PHE A 422 -11.82 31.37 8.31
C PHE A 422 -11.57 31.56 9.81
N GLU A 423 -11.08 30.52 10.49
CA GLU A 423 -10.73 30.61 11.90
C GLU A 423 -9.67 31.69 12.16
N ASN A 424 -8.58 31.72 11.39
CA ASN A 424 -7.50 32.68 11.58
C ASN A 424 -7.99 34.12 11.32
N ILE A 425 -8.71 34.33 10.21
CA ILE A 425 -9.26 35.64 9.85
C ILE A 425 -10.22 36.17 10.92
N GLY A 426 -11.19 35.36 11.37
CA GLY A 426 -12.13 35.84 12.39
C GLY A 426 -11.52 35.95 13.78
N ARG A 427 -10.46 35.18 14.10
CA ARG A 427 -9.67 35.40 15.31
C ARG A 427 -8.92 36.74 15.25
N LYS A 428 -8.36 37.10 14.09
CA LYS A 428 -7.51 38.29 13.91
C LYS A 428 -8.32 39.59 13.78
N TYR A 429 -9.46 39.55 13.09
CA TYR A 429 -10.21 40.75 12.73
C TYR A 429 -11.66 40.78 13.28
N GLY A 430 -12.15 39.67 13.84
CA GLY A 430 -13.53 39.58 14.35
C GLY A 430 -13.72 40.33 15.67
N THR A 431 -14.94 40.81 15.93
CA THR A 431 -15.30 41.38 17.23
C THR A 431 -15.66 40.26 18.22
N VAL A 432 -15.00 40.26 19.38
CA VAL A 432 -15.16 39.22 20.41
C VAL A 432 -16.45 39.48 21.20
N GLN A 433 -17.56 38.85 20.80
CA GLN A 433 -18.71 38.66 21.69
C GLN A 433 -18.67 37.25 22.31
N PRO A 434 -19.06 37.08 23.59
CA PRO A 434 -19.20 35.76 24.20
C PRO A 434 -20.28 34.97 23.47
N VAL A 435 -19.97 33.73 23.07
CA VAL A 435 -20.99 32.81 22.56
C VAL A 435 -21.85 32.36 23.75
N THR A 436 -23.06 32.88 23.84
CA THR A 436 -24.04 32.46 24.86
C THR A 436 -24.80 31.22 24.39
N LEU A 437 -25.39 30.49 25.33
CA LEU A 437 -26.32 29.38 25.04
C LEU A 437 -27.47 29.85 24.11
N ASP A 438 -27.96 31.07 24.32
CA ASP A 438 -28.97 31.73 23.47
C ASP A 438 -28.44 32.04 22.06
N GLY A 439 -27.16 32.40 21.94
CA GLY A 439 -26.49 32.61 20.65
C GLY A 439 -26.37 31.34 19.82
N VAL A 440 -26.01 30.21 20.45
CA VAL A 440 -25.98 28.90 19.76
C VAL A 440 -27.38 28.42 19.38
N TRP A 441 -28.37 28.65 20.25
CA TRP A 441 -29.77 28.36 19.94
C TRP A 441 -30.24 29.11 18.69
N LYS A 442 -30.06 30.43 18.65
CA LYS A 442 -30.41 31.26 17.47
C LYS A 442 -29.65 30.88 16.20
N LEU A 443 -28.41 30.44 16.34
CA LEU A 443 -27.58 30.00 15.23
C LEU A 443 -28.11 28.67 14.63
N LEU A 444 -28.44 27.69 15.48
CA LEU A 444 -29.06 26.44 15.04
C LEU A 444 -30.48 26.68 14.48
N GLU A 445 -31.24 27.61 15.06
CA GLU A 445 -32.54 28.07 14.55
C GLU A 445 -32.41 28.70 13.16
N GLY A 446 -31.45 29.62 12.98
CA GLY A 446 -31.17 30.27 11.68
C GLY A 446 -30.68 29.30 10.61
N PHE A 447 -30.17 28.14 11.00
CA PHE A 447 -29.81 27.05 10.09
C PHE A 447 -30.96 26.06 9.82
N GLY A 448 -32.11 26.21 10.47
CA GLY A 448 -33.26 25.32 10.34
C GLY A 448 -33.05 23.95 11.00
N LEU A 449 -32.14 23.86 11.98
CA LEU A 449 -31.77 22.62 12.66
C LEU A 449 -32.50 22.42 14.00
N LEU A 450 -33.34 23.38 14.42
CA LEU A 450 -34.17 23.29 15.62
C LEU A 450 -35.66 23.16 15.23
N PRO A 451 -36.38 22.14 15.73
CA PRO A 451 -37.75 21.85 15.27
C PRO A 451 -38.87 22.53 16.08
N PHE A 452 -38.57 23.31 17.12
CA PHE A 452 -39.56 23.63 18.18
C PHE A 452 -39.99 25.11 18.26
N SER A 453 -40.09 25.85 17.15
CA SER A 453 -40.42 27.28 17.21
C SER A 453 -41.92 27.58 17.46
N SER A 454 -42.84 26.61 17.34
CA SER A 454 -44.27 26.88 17.53
C SER A 454 -45.12 25.67 17.94
N LEU A 455 -45.69 25.73 19.16
CA LEU A 455 -46.95 25.10 19.62
C LEU A 455 -47.02 23.59 19.96
N GLY A 456 -47.63 23.31 21.13
CA GLY A 456 -48.51 22.14 21.37
C GLY A 456 -47.87 20.79 21.67
N VAL A 457 -47.93 20.37 22.94
CA VAL A 457 -47.32 19.15 23.52
C VAL A 457 -47.88 17.82 22.98
N ASP A 458 -48.90 17.86 22.12
CA ASP A 458 -49.74 16.69 21.85
C ASP A 458 -49.17 15.72 20.81
N ASP A 459 -48.07 16.03 20.12
CA ASP A 459 -47.50 15.11 19.12
C ASP A 459 -45.96 15.20 18.98
N LEU A 460 -45.26 15.03 20.11
CA LEU A 460 -43.79 14.96 20.17
C LEU A 460 -43.20 13.91 19.21
N GLU A 461 -43.92 12.81 18.99
CA GLU A 461 -43.51 11.72 18.09
C GLU A 461 -43.58 12.18 16.62
N GLN A 462 -44.64 12.91 16.24
CA GLN A 462 -44.76 13.51 14.92
C GLN A 462 -43.79 14.68 14.70
N GLU A 463 -43.43 15.44 15.73
CA GLU A 463 -42.39 16.47 15.64
C GLU A 463 -40.99 15.88 15.49
N ILE A 464 -40.67 14.81 16.21
CA ILE A 464 -39.42 14.05 16.03
C ILE A 464 -39.38 13.46 14.60
N ALA A 465 -40.49 12.96 14.08
CA ALA A 465 -40.60 12.49 12.70
C ALA A 465 -40.49 13.64 11.67
N THR A 466 -41.01 14.83 11.96
CA THR A 466 -40.92 16.00 11.07
C THR A 466 -39.51 16.61 11.09
N MET A 467 -38.85 16.60 12.26
CA MET A 467 -37.43 16.89 12.41
C MET A 467 -36.60 15.89 11.59
N TRP A 468 -36.96 14.61 11.63
CA TRP A 468 -36.33 13.55 10.85
C TRP A 468 -36.51 13.77 9.36
N ASP A 469 -37.71 14.10 8.89
CA ASP A 469 -38.00 14.37 7.48
C ASP A 469 -37.35 15.67 6.98
N THR A 470 -37.28 16.71 7.83
CA THR A 470 -36.62 17.98 7.49
C THR A 470 -35.10 17.81 7.42
N PHE A 471 -34.53 17.06 8.35
CA PHE A 471 -33.11 16.73 8.38
C PHE A 471 -32.70 15.76 7.26
N LEU A 472 -33.53 14.76 6.95
CA LEU A 472 -33.34 13.87 5.79
C LEU A 472 -33.55 14.62 4.47
N GLY A 473 -34.55 15.49 4.38
CA GLY A 473 -34.74 16.38 3.22
C GLY A 473 -33.54 17.30 3.00
N PHE A 474 -32.95 17.82 4.08
CA PHE A 474 -31.72 18.59 4.08
C PHE A 474 -30.49 17.74 3.68
N LEU A 475 -30.33 16.54 4.23
CA LEU A 475 -29.29 15.55 3.84
C LEU A 475 -29.38 15.17 2.36
N VAL A 476 -30.58 14.92 1.85
CA VAL A 476 -30.81 14.50 0.46
C VAL A 476 -30.62 15.65 -0.54
N SER A 477 -30.77 16.90 -0.09
CA SER A 477 -30.61 18.08 -0.94
C SER A 477 -29.16 18.40 -1.33
N THR A 478 -28.16 17.72 -0.74
CA THR A 478 -26.74 17.96 -1.02
C THR A 478 -26.05 16.66 -1.48
N TRP A 479 -25.44 16.68 -2.66
CA TRP A 479 -24.86 15.50 -3.32
C TRP A 479 -23.76 14.79 -2.50
N GLU A 480 -22.98 15.54 -1.71
CA GLU A 480 -21.91 15.02 -0.84
C GLU A 480 -22.46 14.25 0.38
N SER A 481 -23.60 14.67 0.92
CA SER A 481 -24.31 14.00 2.02
C SER A 481 -24.97 12.71 1.59
N LEU A 482 -25.42 12.62 0.34
CA LEU A 482 -25.89 11.38 -0.27
C LEU A 482 -24.77 10.32 -0.35
N LEU A 483 -23.53 10.76 -0.57
CA LEU A 483 -22.35 9.90 -0.59
C LEU A 483 -22.02 9.36 0.81
N LEU A 484 -22.16 10.20 1.84
CA LEU A 484 -21.91 9.86 3.24
C LEU A 484 -22.97 8.89 3.80
N VAL A 485 -24.25 9.13 3.49
CA VAL A 485 -25.39 8.24 3.82
C VAL A 485 -25.25 6.87 3.19
N VAL A 486 -24.67 6.80 1.99
CA VAL A 486 -24.51 5.54 1.25
C VAL A 486 -23.23 4.79 1.63
N THR A 487 -22.19 5.48 2.10
CA THR A 487 -20.90 4.85 2.38
C THR A 487 -20.74 4.37 3.81
N GLN A 488 -21.35 5.03 4.81
CA GLN A 488 -21.20 4.73 6.25
C GLN A 488 -22.46 5.06 7.09
N PRO A 489 -23.55 4.29 6.90
CA PRO A 489 -24.85 4.59 7.50
C PRO A 489 -24.87 4.50 9.04
N ASP A 490 -24.09 3.59 9.62
CA ASP A 490 -23.99 3.38 11.08
C ASP A 490 -23.40 4.58 11.82
N LYS A 491 -22.43 5.28 11.22
CA LYS A 491 -21.82 6.48 11.82
C LYS A 491 -22.68 7.71 11.68
N ILE A 492 -23.52 7.76 10.65
CA ILE A 492 -24.61 8.75 10.56
C ILE A 492 -25.63 8.44 11.65
N LEU A 493 -26.09 7.20 11.81
CA LEU A 493 -27.03 6.85 12.88
C LEU A 493 -26.47 7.10 14.29
N LYS A 494 -25.18 6.79 14.53
CA LYS A 494 -24.49 7.07 15.80
C LYS A 494 -24.30 8.58 16.01
N GLY A 495 -23.87 9.30 14.98
CA GLY A 495 -23.72 10.76 15.00
C GLY A 495 -25.05 11.47 15.19
N LEU A 496 -26.13 10.89 14.66
CA LEU A 496 -27.50 11.38 14.82
C LEU A 496 -28.07 11.06 16.20
N GLY A 497 -27.78 9.89 16.76
CA GLY A 497 -28.15 9.56 18.14
C GLY A 497 -27.47 10.51 19.13
N GLU A 498 -26.20 10.83 18.90
CA GLU A 498 -25.47 11.78 19.71
C GLU A 498 -25.87 13.25 19.47
N PHE A 499 -26.15 13.64 18.22
CA PHE A 499 -26.72 14.95 17.90
C PHE A 499 -28.11 15.13 18.53
N GLY A 500 -28.94 14.09 18.53
CA GLY A 500 -30.23 14.07 19.22
C GLY A 500 -30.06 14.23 20.74
N LYS A 501 -29.10 13.53 21.35
CA LYS A 501 -28.74 13.75 22.77
C LYS A 501 -28.28 15.19 23.03
N MET A 502 -27.49 15.78 22.14
CA MET A 502 -27.07 17.18 22.25
C MET A 502 -28.27 18.13 22.17
N LEU A 503 -29.19 17.93 21.23
CA LEU A 503 -30.41 18.75 21.12
C LEU A 503 -31.28 18.64 22.38
N ILE A 504 -31.40 17.43 22.95
CA ILE A 504 -32.08 17.21 24.23
C ILE A 504 -31.37 17.93 25.37
N MET A 505 -30.04 17.83 25.47
CA MET A 505 -29.23 18.52 26.49
C MET A 505 -29.28 20.05 26.33
N LEU A 506 -29.24 20.56 25.10
CA LEU A 506 -29.37 21.98 24.79
C LEU A 506 -30.76 22.49 25.19
N HIS A 507 -31.82 21.72 24.89
CA HIS A 507 -33.18 22.06 25.30
C HIS A 507 -33.33 22.05 26.82
N LEU A 508 -32.89 20.97 27.48
CA LEU A 508 -32.87 20.84 28.95
C LEU A 508 -32.06 21.94 29.64
N ALA A 509 -31.04 22.49 29.01
CA ALA A 509 -30.28 23.61 29.56
C ALA A 509 -31.09 24.93 29.59
N THR A 510 -32.17 25.05 28.80
CA THR A 510 -33.06 26.23 28.77
C THR A 510 -34.19 26.12 29.79
N ASP A 511 -34.67 27.26 30.30
CA ASP A 511 -35.77 27.30 31.27
C ASP A 511 -37.13 26.88 30.69
N LYS A 512 -37.27 26.85 29.36
CA LYS A 512 -38.52 26.49 28.67
C LYS A 512 -38.80 24.98 28.64
N ALA A 513 -37.76 24.14 28.77
CA ALA A 513 -37.87 22.69 28.63
C ALA A 513 -38.36 21.96 29.88
N VAL A 514 -38.08 22.52 31.07
CA VAL A 514 -38.45 21.90 32.36
C VAL A 514 -39.96 21.82 32.51
N ASP A 515 -40.66 22.88 32.13
CA ASP A 515 -42.12 22.99 32.24
C ASP A 515 -42.85 22.05 31.24
N LEU A 516 -42.20 21.74 30.11
CA LEU A 516 -42.66 20.81 29.09
C LEU A 516 -42.43 19.36 29.51
N MET A 517 -41.22 19.02 29.97
CA MET A 517 -40.86 17.67 30.43
C MET A 517 -41.62 17.25 31.69
N ALA A 518 -41.86 18.18 32.62
CA ALA A 518 -42.69 17.93 33.80
C ALA A 518 -44.14 17.53 33.43
N LYS A 519 -44.67 18.10 32.33
CA LYS A 519 -46.00 17.76 31.81
C LYS A 519 -46.00 16.46 30.99
N VAL A 520 -45.00 16.26 30.12
CA VAL A 520 -44.92 15.08 29.21
C VAL A 520 -44.65 13.79 29.97
N LEU A 521 -43.72 13.79 30.92
CA LEU A 521 -43.31 12.56 31.60
C LEU A 521 -44.19 12.22 32.82
N GLY A 522 -45.16 13.07 33.16
CA GLY A 522 -46.04 12.88 34.32
C GLY A 522 -45.28 12.81 35.66
N LEU A 523 -44.03 13.28 35.69
CA LEU A 523 -43.15 13.17 36.86
C LEU A 523 -43.56 14.20 37.91
N ALA A 524 -44.28 13.74 38.92
CA ALA A 524 -44.56 14.51 40.13
C ALA A 524 -43.30 14.56 41.03
N GLY A 525 -42.30 15.36 40.64
CA GLY A 525 -41.08 15.58 41.43
C GLY A 525 -40.17 16.63 40.79
N ILE A 526 -40.26 17.87 41.26
CA ILE A 526 -39.53 19.05 40.72
C ILE A 526 -38.01 18.92 40.93
N ASP A 527 -37.57 18.21 41.97
CA ASP A 527 -36.16 18.19 42.39
C ASP A 527 -35.24 17.41 41.42
N GLN A 528 -35.69 16.28 40.87
CA GLN A 528 -34.90 15.51 39.90
C GLN A 528 -34.74 16.25 38.57
N LEU A 529 -35.77 16.98 38.13
CA LEU A 529 -35.70 17.79 36.91
C LEU A 529 -34.69 18.93 37.04
N GLN A 530 -34.59 19.53 38.22
CA GLN A 530 -33.67 20.63 38.50
C GLN A 530 -32.20 20.18 38.52
N GLU A 531 -31.92 18.96 39.01
CA GLU A 531 -30.59 18.34 38.92
C GLU A 531 -30.17 18.07 37.47
N TRP A 532 -31.08 17.55 36.64
CA TRP A 532 -30.82 17.31 35.21
C TRP A 532 -30.62 18.61 34.44
N GLN A 533 -31.38 19.66 34.77
CA GLN A 533 -31.20 21.00 34.20
C GLN A 533 -29.82 21.57 34.54
N THR A 534 -29.40 21.41 35.80
CA THR A 534 -28.08 21.86 36.28
C THR A 534 -26.95 21.11 35.59
N TYR A 535 -27.10 19.79 35.41
CA TYR A 535 -26.16 18.97 34.67
C TYR A 535 -26.06 19.40 33.19
N ALA A 536 -27.21 19.56 32.52
CA ALA A 536 -27.28 19.98 31.14
C ALA A 536 -26.66 21.38 30.92
N ARG A 537 -26.94 22.35 31.80
CA ARG A 537 -26.30 23.68 31.75
C ARG A 537 -24.79 23.59 31.89
N LYS A 538 -24.30 22.91 32.93
CA LYS A 538 -22.86 22.80 33.18
C LYS A 538 -22.12 22.08 32.05
N TYR A 539 -22.75 21.06 31.48
CA TYR A 539 -22.25 20.32 30.32
C TYR A 539 -22.17 21.22 29.07
N MET A 540 -23.25 21.95 28.78
CA MET A 540 -23.30 22.88 27.63
C MET A 540 -22.35 24.06 27.80
N GLU A 541 -22.21 24.63 29.01
CA GLU A 541 -21.23 25.68 29.31
C GLU A 541 -19.79 25.18 29.11
N GLY A 542 -19.49 23.94 29.49
CA GLY A 542 -18.19 23.31 29.24
C GLY A 542 -17.89 23.15 27.74
N LEU A 543 -18.88 22.68 26.96
CA LEU A 543 -18.78 22.56 25.50
C LEU A 543 -18.58 23.92 24.81
N LEU A 544 -19.36 24.94 25.22
CA LEU A 544 -19.25 26.30 24.69
C LEU A 544 -17.90 26.94 25.04
N THR A 545 -17.36 26.66 26.23
CA THR A 545 -16.04 27.14 26.64
C THR A 545 -14.93 26.49 25.80
N ALA A 546 -15.05 25.19 25.49
CA ALA A 546 -14.06 24.45 24.73
C ALA A 546 -14.07 24.77 23.21
N PHE A 547 -15.25 24.93 22.60
CA PHE A 547 -15.39 25.03 21.13
C PHE A 547 -16.06 26.31 20.64
N GLY A 548 -16.75 27.05 21.52
CA GLY A 548 -17.44 28.29 21.16
C GLY A 548 -16.48 29.34 20.59
N MET A 549 -15.22 29.37 21.03
CA MET A 549 -14.20 30.25 20.44
C MET A 549 -13.87 29.88 19.00
N LYS A 550 -13.69 28.59 18.69
CA LYS A 550 -13.33 28.13 17.35
C LYS A 550 -14.44 28.40 16.34
N ILE A 551 -15.67 27.98 16.67
CA ILE A 551 -16.86 28.23 15.84
C ILE A 551 -17.09 29.72 15.62
N ARG A 552 -16.98 30.52 16.68
CA ARG A 552 -17.09 31.99 16.58
C ARG A 552 -16.07 32.56 15.61
N ASN A 553 -14.81 32.18 15.75
CA ASN A 553 -13.74 32.69 14.92
C ASN A 553 -13.99 32.31 13.45
N ILE A 554 -14.44 31.09 13.16
CA ILE A 554 -14.80 30.69 11.80
C ILE A 554 -15.94 31.53 11.23
N MET A 555 -17.04 31.69 11.99
CA MET A 555 -18.20 32.46 11.54
C MET A 555 -17.85 33.94 11.30
N ALA A 556 -17.09 34.54 12.21
CA ALA A 556 -16.59 35.89 12.04
C ALA A 556 -15.69 36.01 10.80
N GLY A 557 -14.85 35.01 10.52
CA GLY A 557 -14.01 34.99 9.33
C GLY A 557 -14.80 34.94 8.02
N VAL A 558 -15.85 34.11 7.99
CA VAL A 558 -16.77 33.99 6.84
C VAL A 558 -17.50 35.32 6.57
N GLU A 559 -17.96 35.98 7.64
CA GLU A 559 -18.60 37.30 7.57
C GLU A 559 -17.62 38.37 7.06
N ILE A 560 -16.42 38.42 7.64
CA ILE A 560 -15.38 39.38 7.27
C ILE A 560 -14.96 39.21 5.80
N MET A 561 -14.90 37.98 5.31
CA MET A 561 -14.57 37.69 3.91
C MET A 561 -15.74 37.98 2.95
N GLY A 562 -16.97 38.13 3.46
CA GLY A 562 -18.18 38.39 2.67
C GLY A 562 -18.55 37.26 1.72
N VAL A 563 -18.35 36.01 2.17
CA VAL A 563 -18.52 34.79 1.36
C VAL A 563 -19.71 33.94 1.83
N GLU A 564 -20.57 34.46 2.69
CA GLU A 564 -21.67 33.74 3.35
C GLU A 564 -22.60 33.05 2.35
N LYS A 565 -22.88 33.70 1.21
CA LYS A 565 -23.73 33.14 0.17
C LYS A 565 -23.09 31.99 -0.61
N GLN A 566 -21.75 32.01 -0.72
CA GLN A 566 -20.98 31.05 -1.54
C GLN A 566 -20.64 29.80 -0.74
N VAL A 567 -20.32 29.94 0.54
CA VAL A 567 -20.00 28.81 1.43
C VAL A 567 -21.11 28.42 2.40
N GLY A 568 -22.21 29.19 2.49
CA GLY A 568 -23.23 29.02 3.53
C GLY A 568 -23.80 27.60 3.68
N VAL A 569 -24.02 26.86 2.60
CA VAL A 569 -24.51 25.46 2.67
C VAL A 569 -23.41 24.51 3.14
N ARG A 570 -22.18 24.68 2.65
CA ARG A 570 -21.03 23.82 2.98
C ARG A 570 -20.49 24.07 4.38
N LEU A 571 -20.50 25.33 4.80
CA LEU A 571 -20.16 25.75 6.16
C LEU A 571 -21.15 25.18 7.17
N ARG A 572 -22.45 25.17 6.85
CA ARG A 572 -23.47 24.48 7.67
C ARG A 572 -23.11 23.00 7.85
N TRP A 573 -22.74 22.31 6.77
CA TRP A 573 -22.35 20.91 6.82
C TRP A 573 -21.13 20.66 7.69
N ALA A 574 -20.02 21.36 7.47
CA ALA A 574 -18.83 21.09 8.26
C ALA A 574 -18.92 21.63 9.70
N LEU A 575 -19.81 22.59 9.99
CA LEU A 575 -20.18 22.92 11.37
C LEU A 575 -20.97 21.77 12.04
N ILE A 576 -21.95 21.19 11.34
CA ILE A 576 -22.71 20.02 11.82
C ILE A 576 -21.74 18.85 12.08
N TRP A 577 -20.80 18.60 11.18
CA TRP A 577 -19.81 17.53 11.33
C TRP A 577 -18.81 17.79 12.45
N GLU A 578 -18.29 19.01 12.59
CA GLU A 578 -17.39 19.35 13.70
C GLU A 578 -18.13 19.19 15.03
N ILE A 579 -19.41 19.60 15.11
CA ILE A 579 -20.26 19.41 16.30
C ILE A 579 -20.57 17.92 16.55
N ALA A 580 -20.89 17.14 15.52
CA ALA A 580 -21.15 15.71 15.64
C ALA A 580 -19.89 14.90 16.04
N SER A 581 -18.72 15.32 15.56
CA SER A 581 -17.42 14.75 15.94
C SER A 581 -17.04 14.98 17.41
N LEU A 582 -17.77 15.85 18.13
CA LEU A 582 -17.60 16.03 19.58
C LEU A 582 -18.11 14.84 20.38
N PHE A 583 -19.02 14.05 19.80
CA PHE A 583 -19.70 12.97 20.50
C PHE A 583 -19.31 11.58 19.98
N ILE A 584 -18.82 11.51 18.75
CA ILE A 584 -18.14 10.34 18.20
C ILE A 584 -16.65 10.64 18.30
N GLY A 585 -15.91 9.97 19.19
CA GLY A 585 -14.50 10.26 19.47
C GLY A 585 -13.70 10.75 18.25
N VAL A 586 -13.14 11.96 18.36
CA VAL A 586 -12.63 12.83 17.27
C VAL A 586 -11.71 12.11 16.25
N GLY A 587 -11.07 11.01 16.62
CA GLY A 587 -10.23 10.20 15.72
C GLY A 587 -11.00 9.33 14.72
N GLU A 588 -12.20 8.85 15.05
CA GLU A 588 -12.92 7.85 14.23
C GLU A 588 -13.61 8.43 12.99
N VAL A 589 -13.99 9.71 13.02
CA VAL A 589 -14.71 10.38 11.92
C VAL A 589 -13.77 11.17 11.00
N LYS A 590 -12.67 11.72 11.53
CA LYS A 590 -11.68 12.47 10.70
C LYS A 590 -10.73 11.55 9.93
N ALA A 591 -10.17 10.51 10.56
CA ALA A 591 -9.32 9.51 9.88
C ALA A 591 -10.04 8.84 8.69
N LEU A 592 -11.36 8.84 8.73
CA LEU A 592 -12.26 8.27 7.76
C LEU A 592 -12.52 9.17 6.54
N LEU A 593 -12.61 10.49 6.74
CA LEU A 593 -12.78 11.47 5.67
C LEU A 593 -11.45 11.65 4.90
N THR A 594 -10.31 11.60 5.60
CA THR A 594 -8.98 11.67 4.99
C THR A 594 -8.65 10.38 4.20
N ALA A 595 -9.10 9.21 4.67
CA ALA A 595 -9.04 7.95 3.92
C ALA A 595 -9.83 7.96 2.59
N PHE A 596 -10.69 8.96 2.36
CA PHE A 596 -11.50 9.08 1.14
C PHE A 596 -10.93 10.06 0.10
N LYS A 597 -10.06 11.02 0.47
CA LYS A 597 -9.38 11.90 -0.52
C LYS A 597 -8.31 11.16 -1.33
N ALA A 598 -7.87 9.98 -0.88
CA ALA A 598 -7.10 9.05 -1.68
C ALA A 598 -7.99 7.95 -2.29
N GLN A 599 -8.31 8.13 -3.58
CA GLN A 599 -8.39 7.03 -4.54
C GLN A 599 -9.63 6.10 -4.51
N LEU A 600 -10.85 6.63 -4.39
CA LEU A 600 -12.04 5.95 -4.94
C LEU A 600 -12.54 6.67 -6.19
N SER A 601 -12.35 6.06 -7.37
CA SER A 601 -12.83 6.65 -8.62
C SER A 601 -14.35 6.64 -8.69
N LEU A 602 -14.96 7.81 -8.98
CA LEU A 602 -16.39 8.03 -9.28
C LEU A 602 -17.00 7.00 -10.26
N ARG A 603 -16.17 6.32 -11.06
CA ARG A 603 -16.57 5.23 -11.95
C ARG A 603 -17.14 4.02 -11.20
N VAL A 604 -16.77 3.83 -9.94
CA VAL A 604 -17.08 2.61 -9.20
C VAL A 604 -18.41 2.70 -8.45
N LEU A 605 -18.75 3.88 -7.90
CA LEU A 605 -20.10 4.13 -7.38
C LEU A 605 -21.13 4.15 -8.52
N GLY A 606 -20.75 4.71 -9.67
CA GLY A 606 -21.54 4.63 -10.90
C GLY A 606 -21.78 3.20 -11.39
N ARG A 607 -20.86 2.25 -11.09
CA ARG A 607 -21.02 0.83 -11.43
C ARG A 607 -22.11 0.17 -10.58
N VAL A 608 -22.08 0.35 -9.27
CA VAL A 608 -23.09 -0.21 -8.36
C VAL A 608 -24.47 0.37 -8.68
N LEU A 609 -24.59 1.69 -8.81
CA LEU A 609 -25.87 2.35 -9.12
C LEU A 609 -26.45 1.93 -10.47
N ARG A 610 -25.60 1.78 -11.50
CA ARG A 610 -26.01 1.31 -12.83
C ARG A 610 -26.41 -0.16 -12.84
N ILE A 611 -25.72 -1.02 -12.08
CA ILE A 611 -26.06 -2.44 -11.92
C ILE A 611 -27.42 -2.59 -11.23
N PHE A 612 -27.69 -1.80 -10.20
CA PHE A 612 -28.98 -1.78 -9.50
C PHE A 612 -30.13 -1.14 -10.28
N GLY A 613 -29.88 -0.63 -11.49
CA GLY A 613 -30.91 -0.06 -12.37
C GLY A 613 -31.51 1.25 -11.86
N ILE A 614 -30.81 1.91 -10.93
CA ILE A 614 -31.27 3.15 -10.31
C ILE A 614 -30.92 4.30 -11.26
N GLY A 615 -31.81 4.60 -12.20
CA GLY A 615 -31.68 5.74 -13.10
C GLY A 615 -32.36 6.98 -12.51
N ASP A 616 -31.60 8.06 -12.29
CA ASP A 616 -31.93 9.48 -12.00
C ASP A 616 -33.16 9.83 -11.12
N LYS A 617 -33.88 8.86 -10.54
CA LYS A 617 -35.09 9.07 -9.76
C LYS A 617 -34.86 8.69 -8.30
N ALA A 618 -34.95 9.70 -7.43
CA ALA A 618 -34.74 9.59 -5.99
C ALA A 618 -35.64 8.56 -5.29
N SER A 619 -36.80 8.21 -5.87
CA SER A 619 -37.73 7.23 -5.31
C SER A 619 -37.23 5.78 -5.35
N ASP A 620 -36.32 5.44 -6.27
CA ASP A 620 -35.80 4.08 -6.39
C ASP A 620 -34.68 3.82 -5.37
N LEU A 621 -33.96 4.87 -4.92
CA LEU A 621 -32.83 4.74 -3.99
C LEU A 621 -33.28 4.40 -2.57
N ALA A 622 -34.35 5.02 -2.07
CA ALA A 622 -34.95 4.71 -0.77
C ALA A 622 -35.48 3.26 -0.70
N ARG A 623 -35.96 2.74 -1.83
CA ARG A 623 -36.49 1.37 -1.95
C ARG A 623 -35.40 0.30 -1.91
N TYR A 624 -34.17 0.63 -2.30
CA TYR A 624 -33.03 -0.28 -2.29
C TYR A 624 -32.16 -0.13 -1.03
N ALA A 625 -32.15 1.02 -0.36
CA ALA A 625 -31.42 1.24 0.90
C ALA A 625 -31.84 0.27 2.01
N GLY A 626 -33.15 0.18 2.31
CA GLY A 626 -33.66 -0.78 3.31
C GLY A 626 -33.40 -2.25 2.93
N LYS A 627 -33.31 -2.56 1.63
CA LYS A 627 -32.98 -3.92 1.16
C LYS A 627 -31.51 -4.27 1.30
N LEU A 628 -30.62 -3.27 1.17
CA LEU A 628 -29.19 -3.42 1.40
C LEU A 628 -28.90 -3.60 2.89
N GLU A 629 -29.66 -2.92 3.76
CA GLU A 629 -29.61 -3.06 5.22
C GLU A 629 -30.04 -4.48 5.65
N ASP A 630 -31.12 -5.02 5.07
CA ASP A 630 -31.56 -6.40 5.31
C ASP A 630 -30.51 -7.44 4.86
N VAL A 631 -29.83 -7.21 3.73
CA VAL A 631 -28.74 -8.07 3.24
C VAL A 631 -27.49 -7.91 4.09
N ALA A 632 -27.15 -6.70 4.53
CA ALA A 632 -26.05 -6.44 5.43
C ALA A 632 -26.26 -7.15 6.77
N ALA A 633 -27.47 -7.09 7.33
CA ALA A 633 -27.86 -7.81 8.53
C ALA A 633 -27.84 -9.34 8.35
N ALA A 634 -28.25 -9.85 7.17
CA ALA A 634 -28.19 -11.27 6.86
C ALA A 634 -26.73 -11.78 6.69
N ILE A 635 -25.87 -11.02 6.01
CA ILE A 635 -24.44 -11.32 5.85
C ILE A 635 -23.70 -11.22 7.19
N GLY A 636 -24.00 -10.19 7.99
CA GLY A 636 -23.44 -10.01 9.34
C GLY A 636 -23.84 -11.13 10.31
N LYS A 637 -25.08 -11.64 10.23
CA LYS A 637 -25.50 -12.83 10.99
C LYS A 637 -24.83 -14.13 10.54
N ALA A 638 -24.31 -14.19 9.32
CA ALA A 638 -23.67 -15.37 8.73
C ALA A 638 -22.12 -15.34 8.80
N SER A 639 -21.52 -14.24 9.29
CA SER A 639 -20.07 -14.02 9.26
C SER A 639 -19.54 -13.37 10.53
N ASP A 640 -18.71 -14.09 11.28
CA ASP A 640 -17.99 -13.55 12.44
C ASP A 640 -16.85 -12.58 12.04
N VAL A 641 -16.54 -12.49 10.75
CA VAL A 641 -15.44 -11.67 10.20
C VAL A 641 -15.91 -10.28 9.77
N LEU A 642 -17.18 -10.15 9.37
CA LEU A 642 -17.77 -8.90 8.86
C LEU A 642 -18.76 -8.39 9.89
N LYS A 643 -18.24 -7.69 10.90
CA LYS A 643 -19.03 -7.20 12.04
C LYS A 643 -19.55 -5.77 11.84
N ALA A 644 -19.08 -5.04 10.82
CA ALA A 644 -19.45 -3.66 10.53
C ALA A 644 -20.12 -3.52 9.14
N GLU A 645 -21.15 -2.68 9.04
CA GLU A 645 -21.81 -2.34 7.76
C GLU A 645 -20.82 -1.78 6.72
N ASP A 646 -19.80 -1.04 7.17
CA ASP A 646 -18.71 -0.49 6.35
C ASP A 646 -17.93 -1.55 5.57
N ASP A 647 -17.77 -2.75 6.13
CA ASP A 647 -17.04 -3.84 5.48
C ASP A 647 -17.84 -4.44 4.32
N ILE A 648 -19.18 -4.36 4.39
CA ILE A 648 -20.13 -4.90 3.40
C ILE A 648 -20.22 -4.00 2.17
N LEU A 649 -20.09 -2.67 2.32
CA LEU A 649 -20.06 -1.76 1.18
C LEU A 649 -18.69 -1.77 0.47
N LYS A 650 -17.60 -1.86 1.23
CA LYS A 650 -16.25 -2.13 0.68
C LYS A 650 -16.21 -3.49 -0.02
N LEU A 651 -16.96 -4.48 0.47
CA LEU A 651 -17.20 -5.77 -0.18
C LEU A 651 -17.74 -5.62 -1.60
N LEU A 652 -18.88 -4.93 -1.73
CA LEU A 652 -19.63 -4.77 -2.99
C LEU A 652 -18.81 -4.04 -4.04
N ASN A 653 -17.90 -3.18 -3.58
CA ASN A 653 -16.95 -2.44 -4.39
C ASN A 653 -15.89 -3.36 -5.05
N TYR A 654 -15.42 -4.39 -4.34
CA TYR A 654 -14.34 -5.27 -4.81
C TYR A 654 -14.83 -6.59 -5.40
N LEU A 655 -16.13 -6.88 -5.32
CA LEU A 655 -16.72 -8.08 -5.91
C LEU A 655 -16.77 -8.03 -7.45
N PRO A 656 -16.62 -9.18 -8.12
CA PRO A 656 -16.88 -9.30 -9.55
C PRO A 656 -18.31 -8.88 -9.92
N GLU A 657 -18.49 -8.30 -11.11
CA GLU A 657 -19.80 -7.80 -11.58
C GLU A 657 -20.91 -8.85 -11.52
N GLN A 658 -20.54 -10.09 -11.84
CA GLN A 658 -21.45 -11.22 -11.89
C GLN A 658 -22.01 -11.53 -10.49
N ASP A 659 -21.19 -11.39 -9.45
CA ASP A 659 -21.60 -11.62 -8.07
C ASP A 659 -22.50 -10.49 -7.57
N VAL A 660 -22.22 -9.25 -7.97
CA VAL A 660 -23.08 -8.10 -7.68
C VAL A 660 -24.44 -8.24 -8.39
N LEU A 661 -24.45 -8.73 -9.64
CA LEU A 661 -25.67 -9.02 -10.39
C LEU A 661 -26.47 -10.20 -9.80
N ARG A 662 -25.79 -11.25 -9.33
CA ARG A 662 -26.42 -12.38 -8.62
C ARG A 662 -27.05 -11.90 -7.31
N LEU A 663 -26.32 -11.08 -6.55
CA LEU A 663 -26.84 -10.47 -5.33
C LEU A 663 -28.05 -9.59 -5.61
N LYS A 664 -28.01 -8.78 -6.67
CA LYS A 664 -29.17 -8.01 -7.15
C LYS A 664 -30.35 -8.91 -7.51
N ALA A 665 -30.15 -9.99 -8.25
CA ALA A 665 -31.23 -10.89 -8.66
C ALA A 665 -31.90 -11.57 -7.45
N VAL A 666 -31.11 -11.94 -6.43
CA VAL A 666 -31.63 -12.46 -5.16
C VAL A 666 -32.41 -11.38 -4.40
N LEU A 667 -31.90 -10.15 -4.36
CA LEU A 667 -32.56 -8.99 -3.75
C LEU A 667 -33.89 -8.63 -4.45
N ASP A 668 -33.93 -8.67 -5.78
CA ASP A 668 -35.13 -8.43 -6.56
C ASP A 668 -36.15 -9.57 -6.36
N GLY A 669 -35.70 -10.82 -6.23
CA GLY A 669 -36.56 -11.99 -5.97
C GLY A 669 -37.21 -12.03 -4.58
N LEU A 670 -36.53 -11.47 -3.57
CA LEU A 670 -37.10 -11.25 -2.22
C LEU A 670 -38.21 -10.20 -2.24
N ALA A 671 -38.03 -9.12 -3.02
CA ALA A 671 -39.03 -8.06 -3.17
C ALA A 671 -40.31 -8.55 -3.85
N ASP A 672 -40.19 -9.48 -4.80
CA ASP A 672 -41.31 -10.09 -5.52
C ASP A 672 -42.00 -11.23 -4.74
N LYS A 673 -41.57 -11.53 -3.50
CA LYS A 673 -41.98 -12.72 -2.71
C LYS A 673 -41.80 -14.06 -3.46
N LYS A 674 -40.96 -14.08 -4.50
CA LYS A 674 -40.69 -15.27 -5.32
C LYS A 674 -39.70 -16.21 -4.64
N ILE A 675 -38.80 -15.65 -3.84
CA ILE A 675 -37.84 -16.39 -3.01
C ILE A 675 -38.51 -16.69 -1.66
N LYS A 676 -38.59 -17.99 -1.32
CA LYS A 676 -39.41 -18.47 -0.19
C LYS A 676 -38.68 -18.52 1.14
N SER A 677 -37.34 -18.39 1.17
CA SER A 677 -36.60 -18.37 2.45
C SER A 677 -35.21 -17.73 2.38
N LEU A 678 -34.75 -17.24 3.54
CA LEU A 678 -33.39 -16.76 3.80
C LEU A 678 -32.28 -17.81 3.57
N SER A 679 -32.60 -19.09 3.35
CA SER A 679 -31.59 -20.12 3.05
C SER A 679 -30.96 -19.93 1.67
N GLU A 680 -31.67 -19.33 0.70
CA GLU A 680 -31.13 -18.99 -0.62
C GLU A 680 -30.10 -17.85 -0.56
N LEU A 681 -30.15 -17.02 0.49
CA LEU A 681 -29.10 -16.06 0.86
C LEU A 681 -27.89 -16.74 1.52
N GLY A 682 -28.05 -17.94 2.08
CA GLY A 682 -27.01 -18.65 2.83
C GLY A 682 -25.85 -19.13 1.95
N ASP A 683 -26.13 -19.76 0.82
CA ASP A 683 -25.09 -20.26 -0.09
C ASP A 683 -24.34 -19.10 -0.77
N LEU A 684 -25.08 -18.09 -1.24
CA LEU A 684 -24.49 -16.87 -1.80
C LEU A 684 -23.70 -16.10 -0.73
N GLY A 685 -24.23 -15.98 0.48
CA GLY A 685 -23.55 -15.33 1.61
C GLY A 685 -22.26 -16.05 2.01
N LEU A 686 -22.25 -17.38 2.01
CA LEU A 686 -21.05 -18.19 2.28
C LEU A 686 -20.01 -18.05 1.16
N GLU A 687 -20.45 -18.04 -0.10
CA GLU A 687 -19.59 -17.80 -1.27
C GLU A 687 -18.94 -16.41 -1.21
N LEU A 688 -19.75 -15.37 -0.95
CA LEU A 688 -19.30 -13.99 -0.80
C LEU A 688 -18.34 -13.84 0.38
N ARG A 689 -18.63 -14.47 1.53
CA ARG A 689 -17.74 -14.47 2.69
C ARG A 689 -16.36 -15.04 2.36
N LYS A 690 -16.29 -16.19 1.67
CA LYS A 690 -15.02 -16.82 1.29
C LYS A 690 -14.23 -15.95 0.31
N LYS A 691 -14.90 -15.34 -0.66
CA LYS A 691 -14.30 -14.35 -1.57
C LYS A 691 -13.69 -13.20 -0.78
N VAL A 692 -14.40 -12.67 0.19
CA VAL A 692 -13.94 -11.54 1.00
C VAL A 692 -12.76 -11.88 1.88
N GLU A 693 -12.83 -13.03 2.54
CA GLU A 693 -11.72 -13.53 3.32
C GLU A 693 -10.47 -13.65 2.45
N SER A 694 -10.61 -14.14 1.22
CA SER A 694 -9.49 -14.23 0.28
C SER A 694 -8.97 -12.87 -0.17
N LEU A 695 -9.80 -11.83 -0.32
CA LEU A 695 -9.32 -10.47 -0.57
C LEU A 695 -8.47 -9.96 0.61
N GLY A 696 -8.94 -10.17 1.84
CA GLY A 696 -8.23 -9.77 3.06
C GLY A 696 -6.88 -10.48 3.21
N VAL A 697 -6.85 -11.80 2.97
CA VAL A 697 -5.59 -12.58 3.03
C VAL A 697 -4.61 -12.13 1.94
N LEU A 698 -5.10 -11.85 0.71
CA LEU A 698 -4.23 -11.40 -0.38
C LEU A 698 -3.66 -10.01 -0.10
N GLY A 699 -4.51 -9.08 0.35
CA GLY A 699 -4.10 -7.74 0.74
C GLY A 699 -3.06 -7.75 1.84
N LYS A 700 -3.25 -8.56 2.89
CA LYS A 700 -2.26 -8.72 3.98
C LYS A 700 -0.90 -9.18 3.45
N LYS A 701 -0.88 -10.22 2.62
CA LYS A 701 0.35 -10.78 2.04
C LYS A 701 1.00 -9.86 1.00
N ALA A 702 0.25 -8.92 0.45
CA ALA A 702 0.73 -7.93 -0.50
C ALA A 702 1.22 -6.63 0.16
N GLY A 703 1.06 -6.48 1.48
CA GLY A 703 1.35 -5.23 2.19
C GLY A 703 0.29 -4.13 1.98
N GLY A 704 -0.91 -4.49 1.51
CA GLY A 704 -2.02 -3.58 1.28
C GLY A 704 -2.88 -3.93 0.07
N LEU A 705 -4.03 -3.26 -0.07
CA LEU A 705 -4.94 -3.37 -1.22
C LEU A 705 -4.60 -2.31 -2.28
N THR A 706 -3.49 -2.50 -2.99
CA THR A 706 -3.17 -1.63 -4.13
C THR A 706 -4.11 -1.88 -5.31
N SER A 707 -4.20 -0.95 -6.26
CA SER A 707 -5.01 -1.11 -7.48
C SER A 707 -4.67 -2.40 -8.25
N GLU A 708 -3.39 -2.75 -8.32
CA GLU A 708 -2.89 -3.97 -8.98
C GLU A 708 -3.34 -5.25 -8.26
N VAL A 709 -3.36 -5.22 -6.91
CA VAL A 709 -3.84 -6.33 -6.08
C VAL A 709 -5.36 -6.50 -6.21
N ILE A 710 -6.10 -5.40 -6.24
CA ILE A 710 -7.55 -5.41 -6.43
C ILE A 710 -7.92 -5.94 -7.82
N GLU A 711 -7.25 -5.49 -8.88
CA GLU A 711 -7.49 -5.98 -10.24
C GLU A 711 -7.20 -7.49 -10.34
N ALA A 712 -6.08 -7.94 -9.77
CA ALA A 712 -5.72 -9.35 -9.73
C ALA A 712 -6.77 -10.17 -8.98
N TYR A 713 -7.20 -9.68 -7.82
CA TYR A 713 -8.25 -10.31 -7.05
C TYR A 713 -9.56 -10.40 -7.83
N GLN A 714 -10.01 -9.32 -8.46
CA GLN A 714 -11.26 -9.30 -9.23
C GLN A 714 -11.21 -10.28 -10.40
N ARG A 715 -10.05 -10.37 -11.08
CA ARG A 715 -9.82 -11.36 -12.13
C ARG A 715 -9.93 -12.77 -11.57
N LEU A 716 -9.24 -13.09 -10.47
CA LEU A 716 -9.31 -14.40 -9.84
C LEU A 716 -10.73 -14.74 -9.38
N ALA A 717 -11.37 -13.84 -8.61
CA ALA A 717 -12.70 -14.05 -8.04
C ALA A 717 -13.81 -14.17 -9.09
N GLY A 718 -13.65 -13.52 -10.24
CA GLY A 718 -14.59 -13.62 -11.36
C GLY A 718 -14.45 -14.89 -12.19
N ASN A 719 -13.32 -15.61 -12.09
CA ASN A 719 -13.03 -16.80 -12.89
C ASN A 719 -12.85 -18.07 -12.07
N LEU A 720 -12.79 -17.98 -10.73
CA LEU A 720 -12.55 -19.09 -9.83
C LEU A 720 -13.67 -19.23 -8.79
N PRO A 721 -14.04 -20.48 -8.42
CA PRO A 721 -14.88 -20.73 -7.26
C PRO A 721 -14.26 -20.11 -5.99
N ALA A 722 -15.11 -19.67 -5.07
CA ALA A 722 -14.67 -19.00 -3.84
C ALA A 722 -13.71 -19.86 -2.99
N ASP A 723 -13.89 -21.18 -2.98
CA ASP A 723 -13.00 -22.12 -2.29
C ASP A 723 -11.60 -22.20 -2.91
N ASP A 724 -11.54 -22.28 -4.25
CA ASP A 724 -10.27 -22.31 -4.98
C ASP A 724 -9.51 -21.00 -4.81
N LEU A 725 -10.23 -19.88 -4.89
CA LEU A 725 -9.68 -18.54 -4.67
C LEU A 725 -9.05 -18.41 -3.29
N LEU A 726 -9.79 -18.77 -2.23
CA LEU A 726 -9.29 -18.70 -0.86
C LEU A 726 -8.08 -19.62 -0.64
N GLN A 727 -8.12 -20.84 -1.20
CA GLN A 727 -6.99 -21.75 -1.12
C GLN A 727 -5.74 -21.19 -1.83
N ILE A 728 -5.88 -20.66 -3.04
CA ILE A 728 -4.78 -20.05 -3.81
C ILE A 728 -4.13 -18.93 -3.01
N VAL A 729 -4.95 -17.99 -2.51
CA VAL A 729 -4.43 -16.83 -1.79
C VAL A 729 -3.75 -17.26 -0.47
N ARG A 730 -4.28 -18.27 0.22
CA ARG A 730 -3.65 -18.83 1.43
C ARG A 730 -2.30 -19.50 1.15
N LEU A 731 -2.07 -20.00 -0.06
CA LEU A 731 -0.79 -20.59 -0.45
C LEU A 731 0.31 -19.56 -0.79
N VAL A 732 -0.04 -18.31 -1.09
CA VAL A 732 0.93 -17.25 -1.39
C VAL A 732 1.83 -17.01 -0.15
N PRO A 733 3.16 -16.95 -0.25
CA PRO A 733 4.00 -16.61 0.90
C PRO A 733 3.73 -15.19 1.42
N GLU A 734 4.02 -14.96 2.70
CA GLU A 734 4.01 -13.62 3.27
C GLU A 734 4.94 -12.69 2.46
N GLU A 735 4.55 -11.42 2.30
CA GLU A 735 5.23 -10.39 1.51
C GLU A 735 5.34 -10.66 -0.01
N LYS A 736 4.79 -11.77 -0.52
CA LYS A 736 4.79 -12.10 -1.95
C LYS A 736 3.46 -11.84 -2.65
N GLY A 737 2.47 -11.28 -1.94
CA GLY A 737 1.14 -10.99 -2.50
C GLY A 737 1.17 -10.02 -3.69
N ALA A 738 2.01 -8.98 -3.65
CA ALA A 738 2.16 -8.03 -4.76
C ALA A 738 2.79 -8.69 -6.00
N LEU A 739 3.80 -9.55 -5.80
CA LEU A 739 4.40 -10.34 -6.87
C LEU A 739 3.36 -11.28 -7.50
N PHE A 740 2.57 -11.97 -6.67
CA PHE A 740 1.51 -12.86 -7.13
C PHE A 740 0.43 -12.10 -7.94
N ALA A 741 -0.02 -10.94 -7.44
CA ALA A 741 -0.97 -10.08 -8.14
C ALA A 741 -0.47 -9.66 -9.53
N LYS A 742 0.82 -9.31 -9.64
CA LYS A 742 1.46 -8.99 -10.92
C LYS A 742 1.38 -10.15 -11.90
N ILE A 743 1.54 -11.40 -11.44
CA ILE A 743 1.43 -12.59 -12.30
C ILE A 743 0.00 -12.78 -12.80
N VAL A 744 -0.98 -12.66 -11.91
CA VAL A 744 -2.40 -12.81 -12.23
C VAL A 744 -2.84 -11.80 -13.30
N ASN A 745 -2.29 -10.59 -13.28
CA ASN A 745 -2.62 -9.56 -14.26
C ASN A 745 -2.01 -9.80 -15.65
N ILE A 746 -0.89 -10.53 -15.75
CA ILE A 746 -0.25 -10.84 -17.05
C ILE A 746 -0.61 -12.23 -17.59
N ALA A 747 -1.11 -13.13 -16.75
CA ALA A 747 -1.44 -14.51 -17.12
C ALA A 747 -2.96 -14.72 -17.32
N PRO A 748 -3.40 -15.51 -18.32
CA PRO A 748 -4.80 -15.89 -18.47
C PRO A 748 -5.23 -16.92 -17.42
N LEU A 749 -6.44 -16.73 -16.89
CA LEU A 749 -7.04 -17.51 -15.81
C LEU A 749 -7.78 -18.73 -16.35
N GLU A 750 -7.04 -19.76 -16.76
CA GLU A 750 -7.63 -20.97 -17.36
C GLU A 750 -7.64 -22.18 -16.41
N GLU A 751 -6.70 -22.29 -15.47
CA GLU A 751 -6.53 -23.48 -14.62
C GLU A 751 -6.19 -23.08 -13.18
N ALA A 752 -7.12 -23.32 -12.24
CA ALA A 752 -6.91 -23.01 -10.81
C ALA A 752 -5.64 -23.69 -10.24
N GLY A 753 -5.37 -24.93 -10.65
CA GLY A 753 -4.19 -25.68 -10.22
C GLY A 753 -2.87 -25.00 -10.61
N PHE A 754 -2.81 -24.30 -11.74
CA PHE A 754 -1.62 -23.56 -12.15
C PHE A 754 -1.32 -22.43 -11.17
N TYR A 755 -2.35 -21.68 -10.78
CA TYR A 755 -2.20 -20.58 -9.82
C TYR A 755 -1.95 -21.06 -8.39
N LYS A 756 -2.46 -22.24 -8.00
CA LYS A 756 -2.10 -22.89 -6.71
C LYS A 756 -0.60 -23.22 -6.67
N MET A 757 -0.07 -23.82 -7.73
CA MET A 757 1.35 -24.15 -7.83
C MET A 757 2.22 -22.87 -7.88
N LEU A 758 1.80 -21.84 -8.62
CA LEU A 758 2.52 -20.56 -8.62
C LEU A 758 2.51 -19.88 -7.25
N ALA A 759 1.36 -19.90 -6.55
CA ALA A 759 1.25 -19.34 -5.22
C ALA A 759 2.25 -20.00 -4.27
N GLN A 760 2.55 -21.30 -4.42
CA GLN A 760 3.51 -22.03 -3.60
C GLN A 760 4.99 -21.82 -3.98
N SER A 761 5.29 -21.17 -5.11
CA SER A 761 6.66 -21.10 -5.65
C SER A 761 7.05 -19.69 -6.08
N GLU A 762 7.88 -19.02 -5.26
CA GLU A 762 8.47 -17.72 -5.63
C GLU A 762 9.29 -17.82 -6.92
N GLY A 763 10.04 -18.91 -7.09
CA GLY A 763 10.77 -19.20 -8.33
C GLY A 763 9.82 -19.31 -9.53
N GLY A 764 8.68 -19.98 -9.36
CA GLY A 764 7.63 -20.06 -10.37
C GLY A 764 7.04 -18.70 -10.74
N MET A 765 6.73 -17.85 -9.75
CA MET A 765 6.24 -16.49 -10.00
C MET A 765 7.25 -15.65 -10.78
N LYS A 766 8.53 -15.63 -10.35
CA LYS A 766 9.60 -14.92 -11.06
C LYS A 766 9.78 -15.45 -12.49
N ALA A 767 9.72 -16.77 -12.67
CA ALA A 767 9.83 -17.40 -13.97
C ALA A 767 8.72 -16.97 -14.95
N VAL A 768 7.49 -16.70 -14.48
CA VAL A 768 6.43 -16.19 -15.38
C VAL A 768 6.76 -14.79 -15.89
N ILE A 769 7.38 -13.94 -15.05
CA ILE A 769 7.82 -12.60 -15.46
C ILE A 769 8.99 -12.71 -16.45
N GLU A 770 9.94 -13.61 -16.20
CA GLU A 770 11.18 -13.70 -16.97
C GLU A 770 11.06 -14.50 -18.27
N LEU A 771 10.29 -15.59 -18.27
CA LEU A 771 10.17 -16.54 -19.38
C LEU A 771 8.82 -16.45 -20.11
N GLY A 772 7.87 -15.71 -19.55
CA GLY A 772 6.51 -15.60 -20.04
C GLY A 772 5.59 -16.74 -19.59
N TYR A 773 4.29 -16.43 -19.53
CA TYR A 773 3.24 -17.38 -19.15
C TYR A 773 3.20 -18.68 -19.98
N PRO A 774 3.26 -18.65 -21.32
CA PRO A 774 3.14 -19.88 -22.14
C PRO A 774 4.20 -20.92 -21.80
N THR A 775 5.42 -20.46 -21.53
CA THR A 775 6.56 -21.31 -21.18
C THR A 775 6.32 -22.01 -19.85
N VAL A 776 6.00 -21.25 -18.80
CA VAL A 776 5.79 -21.80 -17.45
C VAL A 776 4.55 -22.70 -17.40
N LYS A 777 3.47 -22.35 -18.11
CA LYS A 777 2.27 -23.20 -18.21
C LYS A 777 2.56 -24.55 -18.84
N ASN A 778 3.39 -24.58 -19.89
CA ASN A 778 3.79 -25.83 -20.52
C ASN A 778 4.63 -26.72 -19.60
N ILE A 779 5.46 -26.12 -18.74
CA ILE A 779 6.21 -26.85 -17.72
C ILE A 779 5.25 -27.42 -16.66
N TYR A 780 4.34 -26.60 -16.14
CA TYR A 780 3.31 -27.03 -15.20
C TYR A 780 2.52 -28.26 -15.67
N ARG A 781 2.05 -28.24 -16.92
CA ARG A 781 1.29 -29.38 -17.51
C ARG A 781 2.12 -30.68 -17.55
N ARG A 782 3.44 -30.59 -17.60
CA ARG A 782 4.34 -31.75 -17.67
C ARG A 782 4.75 -32.26 -16.31
N THR A 783 4.92 -31.36 -15.35
CA THR A 783 5.16 -31.75 -13.97
C THR A 783 3.90 -32.30 -13.33
N GLY A 784 2.73 -32.11 -13.94
CA GLY A 784 1.44 -32.49 -13.35
C GLY A 784 1.12 -31.64 -12.12
N GLY A 785 1.65 -30.41 -12.08
CA GLY A 785 1.55 -29.53 -10.90
C GLY A 785 2.54 -29.81 -9.78
N ASP A 786 3.48 -30.75 -9.95
CA ASP A 786 4.56 -31.04 -9.00
C ASP A 786 5.54 -29.85 -8.92
N THR A 787 5.61 -29.22 -7.74
CA THR A 787 6.41 -28.01 -7.49
C THR A 787 7.91 -28.28 -7.47
N ASP A 788 8.33 -29.48 -7.04
CA ASP A 788 9.75 -29.85 -6.97
C ASP A 788 10.29 -30.08 -8.38
N LYS A 789 9.54 -30.80 -9.21
CA LYS A 789 9.88 -30.94 -10.63
C LYS A 789 9.86 -29.59 -11.35
N LEU A 790 8.91 -28.70 -11.03
CA LEU A 790 8.90 -27.36 -11.60
C LEU A 790 10.23 -26.65 -11.28
N ALA A 791 10.69 -26.71 -10.03
CA ALA A 791 11.97 -26.11 -9.64
C ALA A 791 13.14 -26.69 -10.45
N GLU A 792 13.20 -28.02 -10.65
CA GLU A 792 14.24 -28.64 -11.50
C GLU A 792 14.21 -28.13 -12.96
N TYR A 793 13.02 -27.94 -13.53
CA TYR A 793 12.87 -27.36 -14.87
C TYR A 793 13.34 -25.90 -14.92
N LEU A 794 12.96 -25.09 -13.94
CA LEU A 794 13.35 -23.68 -13.88
C LEU A 794 14.85 -23.51 -13.69
N GLU A 795 15.48 -24.37 -12.86
CA GLU A 795 16.94 -24.40 -12.70
C GLU A 795 17.63 -24.77 -14.02
N ALA A 796 17.15 -25.81 -14.73
CA ALA A 796 17.71 -26.20 -16.02
C ALA A 796 17.62 -25.07 -17.06
N ILE A 797 16.53 -24.31 -17.08
CA ILE A 797 16.35 -23.14 -17.94
C ILE A 797 17.27 -21.98 -17.53
N GLY A 798 17.42 -21.75 -16.22
CA GLY A 798 18.36 -20.75 -15.68
C GLY A 798 19.81 -21.05 -16.08
N ASN A 799 20.21 -22.32 -16.00
CA ASN A 799 21.53 -22.79 -16.46
C ASN A 799 21.71 -22.60 -17.96
N LEU A 800 20.70 -22.95 -18.77
CA LEU A 800 20.68 -22.72 -20.21
C LEU A 800 20.87 -21.23 -20.55
N ARG A 801 20.15 -20.33 -19.88
CA ARG A 801 20.26 -18.88 -20.09
C ARG A 801 21.63 -18.33 -19.71
N THR A 802 22.24 -18.86 -18.65
CA THR A 802 23.55 -18.43 -18.17
C THR A 802 24.66 -18.84 -19.14
N ASN A 803 24.53 -20.03 -19.74
CA ASN A 803 25.50 -20.60 -20.67
C ASN A 803 25.40 -20.01 -22.10
N LEU A 804 24.36 -19.24 -22.40
CA LEU A 804 24.23 -18.54 -23.68
C LEU A 804 25.01 -17.20 -23.70
N PRO A 805 25.65 -16.83 -24.83
CA PRO A 805 26.33 -15.54 -25.01
C PRO A 805 25.37 -14.37 -24.72
N LYS A 806 25.88 -13.27 -24.15
CA LYS A 806 25.06 -12.11 -23.71
C LYS A 806 24.07 -11.57 -24.77
N GLY A 807 24.39 -11.69 -26.05
CA GLY A 807 23.52 -11.29 -27.16
C GLY A 807 22.33 -12.22 -27.46
N ALA A 808 22.31 -13.45 -26.93
CA ALA A 808 21.33 -14.49 -27.27
C ALA A 808 20.38 -14.88 -26.11
N ARG A 809 20.25 -14.04 -25.08
CA ARG A 809 19.73 -14.47 -23.76
C ARG A 809 18.23 -14.39 -23.51
N SER A 810 17.44 -13.65 -24.30
CA SER A 810 15.98 -13.54 -24.06
C SER A 810 15.16 -13.78 -25.32
N VAL A 811 15.37 -12.98 -26.36
CA VAL A 811 14.58 -13.05 -27.60
C VAL A 811 14.79 -14.39 -28.34
N ASP A 812 16.04 -14.86 -28.39
CA ASP A 812 16.41 -16.11 -29.08
C ASP A 812 15.91 -17.37 -28.37
N LEU A 813 15.84 -17.35 -27.04
CA LEU A 813 15.34 -18.45 -26.21
C LEU A 813 13.82 -18.58 -26.32
N GLN A 814 13.10 -17.46 -26.28
CA GLN A 814 11.67 -17.44 -26.47
C GLN A 814 11.30 -17.94 -27.87
N LYS A 815 11.96 -17.41 -28.90
CA LYS A 815 11.78 -17.85 -30.29
C LYS A 815 12.08 -19.34 -30.48
N LEU A 816 13.15 -19.85 -29.86
CA LEU A 816 13.43 -21.28 -29.85
C LEU A 816 12.25 -22.06 -29.28
N PHE A 817 11.75 -21.73 -28.08
CA PHE A 817 10.63 -22.49 -27.48
C PHE A 817 9.30 -22.34 -28.22
N GLU A 818 9.09 -21.25 -28.95
CA GLU A 818 7.98 -21.10 -29.88
C GLU A 818 8.14 -22.03 -31.10
N ASP A 819 9.32 -22.09 -31.70
CA ASP A 819 9.60 -22.86 -32.93
C ASP A 819 9.71 -24.37 -32.66
N VAL A 820 10.41 -24.78 -31.60
CA VAL A 820 10.54 -26.19 -31.21
C VAL A 820 9.40 -26.68 -30.34
N GLY A 821 8.57 -25.80 -29.78
CA GLY A 821 7.53 -26.17 -28.82
C GLY A 821 8.09 -26.84 -27.55
N PRO A 822 7.24 -27.50 -26.74
CA PRO A 822 7.64 -27.89 -25.39
C PRO A 822 8.63 -29.09 -25.36
N VAL A 823 9.67 -29.02 -24.51
CA VAL A 823 10.78 -30.00 -24.34
C VAL A 823 10.92 -30.54 -22.91
N ASP A 824 11.34 -31.81 -22.74
CA ASP A 824 11.44 -32.47 -21.41
C ASP A 824 12.68 -32.03 -20.63
N LEU A 825 12.73 -32.40 -19.34
CA LEU A 825 13.81 -32.00 -18.43
C LEU A 825 15.18 -32.49 -18.91
N ALA A 826 15.24 -33.72 -19.44
CA ALA A 826 16.46 -34.29 -19.99
C ALA A 826 16.98 -33.45 -21.18
N THR A 827 16.08 -33.02 -22.07
CA THR A 827 16.41 -32.11 -23.17
C THR A 827 16.88 -30.76 -22.66
N TYR A 828 16.21 -30.14 -21.66
CA TYR A 828 16.67 -28.87 -21.09
C TYR A 828 18.10 -28.96 -20.54
N ARG A 829 18.39 -30.03 -19.78
CA ARG A 829 19.74 -30.29 -19.24
C ARG A 829 20.78 -30.45 -20.35
N LYS A 830 20.44 -31.18 -21.43
CA LYS A 830 21.32 -31.34 -22.60
C LYS A 830 21.56 -30.02 -23.32
N LEU A 831 20.51 -29.25 -23.58
CA LEU A 831 20.61 -27.94 -24.21
C LEU A 831 21.46 -26.97 -23.36
N ALA A 832 21.31 -27.01 -22.03
CA ALA A 832 22.12 -26.22 -21.12
C ALA A 832 23.60 -26.60 -21.17
N ALA A 833 23.91 -27.89 -21.34
CA ALA A 833 25.27 -28.40 -21.46
C ALA A 833 25.89 -28.17 -22.86
N GLU A 834 25.08 -28.02 -23.91
CA GLU A 834 25.51 -27.91 -25.30
C GLU A 834 25.00 -26.62 -25.96
N PRO A 835 25.54 -25.42 -25.64
CA PRO A 835 25.04 -24.15 -26.20
C PRO A 835 25.16 -24.05 -27.73
N GLU A 836 26.11 -24.77 -28.33
CA GLU A 836 26.25 -24.90 -29.79
C GLU A 836 25.06 -25.63 -30.44
N LEU A 837 24.43 -26.55 -29.71
CA LEU A 837 23.23 -27.27 -30.15
C LEU A 837 22.01 -26.33 -30.15
N VAL A 838 21.90 -25.49 -29.13
CA VAL A 838 20.85 -24.46 -28.99
C VAL A 838 20.91 -23.50 -30.18
N ARG A 839 22.11 -22.99 -30.48
CA ARG A 839 22.33 -22.12 -31.63
C ARG A 839 21.99 -22.80 -32.95
N ALA A 840 22.34 -24.08 -33.09
CA ALA A 840 21.97 -24.86 -34.26
C ALA A 840 20.45 -25.00 -34.42
N LEU A 841 19.68 -25.20 -33.34
CA LEU A 841 18.21 -25.26 -33.41
C LEU A 841 17.60 -23.92 -33.81
N ILE A 842 18.12 -22.80 -33.28
CA ILE A 842 17.66 -21.44 -33.62
C ILE A 842 17.95 -21.11 -35.09
N ASP A 843 19.15 -21.44 -35.57
CA ASP A 843 19.58 -21.11 -36.93
C ASP A 843 18.95 -22.01 -38.01
N ASN A 844 18.28 -23.12 -37.62
CA ASN A 844 17.80 -24.16 -38.54
C ASN A 844 16.35 -24.62 -38.19
N PRO A 845 15.33 -23.76 -38.38
CA PRO A 845 13.97 -23.98 -37.87
C PRO A 845 13.21 -25.13 -38.56
N LEU A 846 13.51 -25.49 -39.82
CA LEU A 846 12.82 -26.59 -40.51
C LEU A 846 13.23 -27.94 -39.90
N ALA A 847 14.54 -28.13 -39.68
CA ALA A 847 15.09 -29.30 -39.02
C ALA A 847 14.63 -29.39 -37.55
N ALA A 848 14.60 -28.25 -36.85
CA ALA A 848 14.17 -28.18 -35.46
C ALA A 848 12.72 -28.67 -35.25
N LYS A 849 11.82 -28.33 -36.18
CA LYS A 849 10.41 -28.77 -36.19
C LYS A 849 10.25 -30.27 -36.49
N LEU A 850 11.07 -30.82 -37.39
CA LEU A 850 10.96 -32.21 -37.85
C LEU A 850 11.63 -33.24 -36.94
N LEU A 851 12.66 -32.83 -36.19
CA LEU A 851 13.32 -33.70 -35.21
C LEU A 851 12.49 -33.91 -33.94
N LYS A 852 11.38 -33.16 -33.81
CA LYS A 852 10.41 -33.34 -32.76
C LYS A 852 9.29 -34.26 -33.25
N LYS A 853 9.14 -35.44 -32.64
CA LYS A 853 7.95 -36.28 -32.88
C LYS A 853 6.71 -35.45 -32.51
N CYS A 854 5.74 -35.36 -33.40
CA CYS A 854 4.58 -34.43 -33.35
C CYS A 854 3.74 -34.45 -32.04
N ALA A 855 4.04 -35.34 -31.09
CA ALA A 855 3.45 -35.36 -29.74
C ALA A 855 4.46 -35.62 -28.60
N SER A 856 5.76 -35.87 -28.86
CA SER A 856 6.70 -36.21 -27.80
C SER A 856 7.46 -34.99 -27.27
N PRO A 857 7.70 -34.91 -25.96
CA PRO A 857 8.48 -33.84 -25.35
C PRO A 857 10.00 -33.98 -25.57
N CYS A 858 10.46 -35.07 -26.17
CA CYS A 858 11.87 -35.44 -26.19
C CYS A 858 12.53 -35.14 -27.54
N TYR A 859 13.79 -34.67 -27.50
CA TYR A 859 14.69 -34.79 -28.64
C TYR A 859 15.50 -36.09 -28.56
N PRO A 860 15.95 -36.64 -29.70
CA PRO A 860 16.83 -37.80 -29.70
C PRO A 860 18.10 -37.53 -28.86
N PRO A 861 18.51 -38.44 -27.96
CA PRO A 861 19.67 -38.22 -27.08
C PRO A 861 20.98 -38.02 -27.85
N GLU A 862 21.09 -38.67 -29.02
CA GLU A 862 22.23 -38.58 -29.94
C GLU A 862 22.21 -37.33 -30.84
N MET A 863 21.26 -36.41 -30.66
CA MET A 863 21.20 -35.20 -31.48
C MET A 863 22.42 -34.32 -31.23
N LYS A 864 23.07 -33.91 -32.33
CA LYS A 864 24.23 -33.01 -32.38
C LYS A 864 23.97 -31.88 -33.36
N LYS A 865 24.68 -30.77 -33.21
CA LYS A 865 24.65 -29.61 -34.13
C LYS A 865 24.75 -30.02 -35.61
N THR A 866 25.62 -30.96 -35.93
CA THR A 866 25.83 -31.44 -37.31
C THR A 866 24.61 -32.16 -37.88
N HIS A 867 23.83 -32.87 -37.06
CA HIS A 867 22.62 -33.57 -37.50
C HIS A 867 21.55 -32.57 -37.95
N ILE A 868 21.35 -31.50 -37.16
CA ILE A 868 20.39 -30.43 -37.46
C ILE A 868 20.78 -29.70 -38.75
N GLN A 869 22.05 -29.30 -38.87
CA GLN A 869 22.55 -28.59 -40.05
C GLN A 869 22.52 -29.43 -41.32
N ASN A 870 22.70 -30.75 -41.21
CA ASN A 870 22.56 -31.65 -42.36
C ASN A 870 21.10 -31.77 -42.78
N LEU A 871 20.18 -31.98 -41.83
CA LEU A 871 18.76 -32.08 -42.12
C LEU A 871 18.20 -30.78 -42.73
N GLU A 872 18.57 -29.61 -42.20
CA GLU A 872 18.14 -28.32 -42.74
C GLU A 872 18.61 -28.13 -44.19
N ARG A 873 19.89 -28.47 -44.47
CA ARG A 873 20.42 -28.42 -45.84
C ARG A 873 19.71 -29.40 -46.77
N ALA A 874 19.37 -30.60 -46.31
CA ALA A 874 18.60 -31.57 -47.08
C ALA A 874 17.23 -30.98 -47.48
N LEU A 875 16.51 -30.42 -46.51
CA LEU A 875 15.18 -29.83 -46.70
C LEU A 875 15.20 -28.63 -47.65
N ARG A 876 16.17 -27.72 -47.49
CA ARG A 876 16.32 -26.56 -48.39
C ARG A 876 16.72 -26.96 -49.80
N LYS A 877 17.54 -28.01 -49.96
CA LYS A 877 17.86 -28.57 -51.29
C LYS A 877 16.62 -29.18 -51.92
N ALA A 878 15.82 -29.95 -51.16
CA ALA A 878 14.58 -30.54 -51.63
C ALA A 878 13.57 -29.48 -52.09
N GLU A 879 13.37 -28.44 -51.28
CA GLU A 879 12.53 -27.29 -51.62
C GLU A 879 13.01 -26.60 -52.91
N LYS A 880 14.31 -26.30 -53.01
CA LYS A 880 14.91 -25.70 -54.22
C LYS A 880 14.78 -26.57 -55.47
N GLN A 881 14.71 -27.89 -55.31
CA GLN A 881 14.57 -28.87 -56.39
C GLN A 881 13.11 -29.24 -56.68
N GLY A 882 12.13 -28.70 -55.93
CA GLY A 882 10.72 -29.04 -56.08
C GLY A 882 10.38 -30.47 -55.64
N ILE A 883 11.19 -31.08 -54.76
CA ILE A 883 10.95 -32.43 -54.24
C ILE A 883 9.88 -32.34 -53.13
N PRO A 884 8.74 -33.05 -53.26
CA PRO A 884 7.70 -33.04 -52.23
C PRO A 884 8.19 -33.78 -50.98
N VAL A 885 8.04 -33.16 -49.81
CA VAL A 885 8.41 -33.74 -48.51
C VAL A 885 7.16 -34.04 -47.71
N ASP A 886 6.87 -35.34 -47.50
CA ASP A 886 5.86 -35.79 -46.55
C ASP A 886 6.41 -35.66 -45.12
N GLN A 887 6.02 -34.58 -44.43
CA GLN A 887 6.51 -34.28 -43.08
C GLN A 887 6.16 -35.37 -42.06
N GLY A 888 5.02 -36.06 -42.23
CA GLY A 888 4.60 -37.16 -41.35
C GLY A 888 5.52 -38.36 -41.51
N LYS A 889 5.74 -38.80 -42.74
CA LYS A 889 6.67 -39.91 -43.04
C LYS A 889 8.11 -39.57 -42.66
N LEU A 890 8.56 -38.33 -42.84
CA LEU A 890 9.90 -37.90 -42.43
C LEU A 890 10.07 -37.93 -40.93
N THR A 891 9.06 -37.48 -40.18
CA THR A 891 9.09 -37.53 -38.71
C THR A 891 9.16 -38.98 -38.23
N ASP A 892 8.31 -39.86 -38.77
CA ASP A 892 8.29 -41.28 -38.42
C ASP A 892 9.62 -41.98 -38.80
N TYR A 893 10.16 -41.67 -39.98
CA TYR A 893 11.43 -42.20 -40.45
C TYR A 893 12.62 -41.75 -39.60
N LEU A 894 12.70 -40.47 -39.23
CA LEU A 894 13.74 -39.95 -38.32
C LEU A 894 13.63 -40.59 -36.93
N TYR A 895 12.42 -40.85 -36.46
CA TYR A 895 12.17 -41.49 -35.17
C TYR A 895 12.55 -42.97 -35.15
N ASP A 896 12.21 -43.71 -36.22
CA ASP A 896 12.60 -45.10 -36.41
C ASP A 896 14.12 -45.27 -36.54
N ASN A 897 14.82 -44.23 -36.98
CA ASN A 897 16.28 -44.23 -37.14
C ASN A 897 17.02 -43.34 -36.13
N ARG A 898 16.40 -43.02 -34.98
CA ARG A 898 16.95 -42.08 -33.99
C ARG A 898 18.35 -42.48 -33.48
N ASP A 899 18.64 -43.78 -33.41
CA ASP A 899 19.95 -44.31 -32.97
C ASP A 899 21.04 -44.18 -34.04
N ARG A 900 20.68 -43.77 -35.27
CA ARG A 900 21.58 -43.58 -36.42
C ARG A 900 21.41 -42.23 -37.10
N LEU A 901 20.92 -41.22 -36.36
CA LEU A 901 20.62 -39.88 -36.89
C LEU A 901 21.76 -39.26 -37.69
N GLY A 902 23.02 -39.43 -37.27
CA GLY A 902 24.17 -38.90 -37.99
C GLY A 902 24.32 -39.50 -39.39
N LYS A 903 24.06 -40.80 -39.55
CA LYS A 903 24.08 -41.46 -40.86
C LYS A 903 22.88 -41.00 -41.70
N VAL A 904 21.68 -41.04 -41.12
CA VAL A 904 20.44 -40.71 -41.85
C VAL A 904 20.39 -39.26 -42.31
N THR A 905 20.70 -38.30 -41.44
CA THR A 905 20.70 -36.88 -41.82
C THR A 905 21.77 -36.57 -42.87
N LYS A 906 22.89 -37.29 -42.85
CA LYS A 906 23.93 -37.19 -43.89
C LYS A 906 23.44 -37.75 -45.23
N GLU A 907 22.83 -38.94 -45.24
CA GLU A 907 22.26 -39.55 -46.45
C GLU A 907 21.18 -38.67 -47.09
N LEU A 908 20.27 -38.11 -46.28
CA LEU A 908 19.25 -37.16 -46.75
C LEU A 908 19.86 -35.87 -47.32
N ASN A 909 20.97 -35.40 -46.74
CA ASN A 909 21.68 -34.21 -47.24
C ASN A 909 22.46 -34.48 -48.53
N ASP A 910 23.02 -35.68 -48.67
CA ASP A 910 23.79 -36.10 -49.84
C ASP A 910 22.85 -36.41 -51.03
N ASP A 911 21.68 -37.01 -50.76
CA ASP A 911 20.60 -37.25 -51.74
C ASP A 911 19.20 -36.84 -51.21
N PRO A 912 18.76 -35.60 -51.47
CA PRO A 912 17.44 -35.11 -51.08
C PRO A 912 16.25 -35.87 -51.70
N ARG A 913 16.44 -36.64 -52.78
CA ARG A 913 15.36 -37.43 -53.41
C ARG A 913 14.84 -38.55 -52.51
N LEU A 914 15.63 -38.97 -51.52
CA LEU A 914 15.20 -39.94 -50.51
C LEU A 914 13.98 -39.46 -49.71
N LEU A 915 13.74 -38.14 -49.63
CA LEU A 915 12.58 -37.56 -48.94
C LEU A 915 11.23 -37.88 -49.61
N GLU A 916 11.23 -38.21 -50.91
CA GLU A 916 10.02 -38.57 -51.66
C GLU A 916 9.53 -40.00 -51.34
N ASN A 917 10.45 -40.90 -50.96
CA ASN A 917 10.20 -42.34 -50.85
C ASN A 917 10.52 -42.93 -49.46
N LEU A 918 10.15 -42.20 -48.40
CA LEU A 918 10.37 -42.64 -47.01
C LEU A 918 9.45 -43.81 -46.64
N THR A 919 10.01 -44.89 -46.08
CA THR A 919 9.30 -46.10 -45.64
C THR A 919 9.23 -46.17 -44.10
N VAL A 920 8.01 -46.23 -43.53
CA VAL A 920 7.74 -46.36 -42.07
C VAL A 920 7.33 -47.81 -41.76
N ARG A 921 8.01 -48.48 -40.82
CA ARG A 921 7.82 -49.93 -40.56
C ARG A 921 6.85 -50.17 -39.38
N ARG A 922 5.67 -50.76 -39.63
CA ARG A 922 4.72 -51.23 -38.58
C ARG A 922 4.98 -52.71 -38.26
N LEU A 923 4.97 -53.08 -36.98
CA LEU A 923 5.05 -54.48 -36.57
C LEU A 923 3.77 -55.26 -36.91
N THR A 924 3.90 -56.47 -37.44
CA THR A 924 2.80 -57.43 -37.66
C THR A 924 2.50 -58.23 -36.38
N ALA A 925 1.34 -58.91 -36.34
CA ALA A 925 1.04 -59.84 -35.25
C ALA A 925 2.11 -60.94 -35.14
N ASP A 926 2.64 -61.39 -36.28
CA ASP A 926 3.70 -62.39 -36.35
C ASP A 926 5.00 -61.88 -35.71
N GLU A 927 5.39 -60.64 -36.00
CA GLU A 927 6.56 -60.00 -35.40
C GLU A 927 6.38 -59.80 -33.87
N ILE A 928 5.17 -59.50 -33.41
CA ILE A 928 4.87 -59.38 -31.97
C ILE A 928 4.94 -60.74 -31.27
N VAL A 929 4.31 -61.77 -31.85
CA VAL A 929 4.32 -63.14 -31.30
C VAL A 929 5.74 -63.70 -31.26
N GLU A 930 6.53 -63.46 -32.31
CA GLU A 930 7.95 -63.84 -32.36
C GLU A 930 8.77 -63.11 -31.28
N SER A 931 8.53 -61.79 -31.11
CA SER A 931 9.28 -60.96 -30.18
C SER A 931 8.97 -61.23 -28.70
N VAL A 932 7.72 -61.59 -28.36
CA VAL A 932 7.29 -61.81 -26.97
C VAL A 932 7.34 -63.29 -26.57
N GLY A 933 7.11 -64.22 -27.50
CA GLY A 933 7.28 -65.66 -27.30
C GLY A 933 5.99 -66.48 -27.41
N LYS A 934 6.14 -67.80 -27.32
CA LYS A 934 5.09 -68.81 -27.59
C LYS A 934 3.81 -68.66 -26.75
N ALA A 935 3.85 -67.95 -25.63
CA ALA A 935 2.67 -67.66 -24.81
C ALA A 935 1.61 -66.85 -25.56
N LEU A 936 1.99 -66.06 -26.58
CA LEU A 936 1.04 -65.32 -27.43
C LEU A 936 0.49 -66.16 -28.60
N GLU A 937 1.02 -67.35 -28.84
CA GLU A 937 0.61 -68.18 -29.99
C GLU A 937 -0.89 -68.48 -30.01
N PRO A 938 -1.54 -68.85 -28.87
CA PRO A 938 -2.99 -69.06 -28.82
C PRO A 938 -3.80 -67.77 -29.05
N HIS A 939 -3.16 -66.60 -28.95
CA HIS A 939 -3.77 -65.28 -29.01
C HIS A 939 -3.47 -64.51 -30.29
N ARG A 940 -2.76 -65.11 -31.26
CA ARG A 940 -2.35 -64.48 -32.52
C ARG A 940 -3.51 -63.78 -33.23
N GLY A 941 -4.66 -64.45 -33.36
CA GLY A 941 -5.85 -63.88 -33.99
C GLY A 941 -6.35 -62.62 -33.27
N THR A 942 -6.38 -62.64 -31.93
CA THR A 942 -6.78 -61.49 -31.13
C THR A 942 -5.79 -60.32 -31.27
N ILE A 943 -4.49 -60.59 -31.40
CA ILE A 943 -3.48 -59.55 -31.62
C ILE A 943 -3.66 -58.91 -33.00
N THR A 944 -3.93 -59.71 -34.03
CA THR A 944 -4.26 -59.20 -35.37
C THR A 944 -5.49 -58.29 -35.31
N GLU A 945 -6.55 -58.71 -34.63
CA GLU A 945 -7.75 -57.89 -34.45
C GLU A 945 -7.45 -56.56 -33.73
N LEU A 946 -6.56 -56.55 -32.73
CA LEU A 946 -6.13 -55.32 -32.07
C LEU A 946 -5.29 -54.43 -33.00
N LEU A 947 -4.41 -55.00 -33.82
CA LEU A 947 -3.60 -54.24 -34.77
C LEU A 947 -4.46 -53.64 -35.90
N ASP A 948 -5.43 -54.38 -36.42
CA ASP A 948 -6.43 -53.92 -37.40
C ASP A 948 -7.36 -52.87 -36.79
N ALA A 949 -7.62 -53.03 -35.48
CA ALA A 949 -8.04 -52.02 -34.53
C ALA A 949 -7.39 -50.64 -34.73
N SER A 950 -6.18 -50.57 -35.31
CA SER A 950 -5.22 -49.45 -35.29
C SER A 950 -4.52 -49.26 -33.94
N PHE A 951 -4.29 -50.33 -33.16
CA PHE A 951 -3.52 -50.20 -31.91
C PHE A 951 -2.05 -49.86 -32.25
N PRO A 952 -1.37 -49.00 -31.46
CA PRO A 952 0.05 -48.72 -31.66
C PRO A 952 0.86 -50.00 -31.46
N SER A 953 1.48 -50.51 -32.52
CA SER A 953 2.00 -51.88 -32.53
C SER A 953 3.19 -52.10 -31.58
N ARG A 954 4.02 -51.08 -31.35
CA ARG A 954 5.15 -51.15 -30.40
C ARG A 954 4.69 -51.08 -28.94
N GLU A 955 3.71 -50.26 -28.62
CA GLU A 955 3.14 -50.16 -27.27
C GLU A 955 2.37 -51.44 -26.93
N LEU A 956 1.60 -51.97 -27.89
CA LEU A 956 0.93 -53.25 -27.74
C LEU A 956 1.94 -54.38 -27.48
N GLU A 957 3.04 -54.44 -28.22
CA GLU A 957 4.11 -55.41 -27.97
C GLU A 957 4.64 -55.36 -26.53
N LYS A 958 4.91 -54.16 -26.01
CA LYS A 958 5.41 -53.98 -24.63
C LYS A 958 4.41 -54.44 -23.58
N VAL A 959 3.13 -54.06 -23.74
CA VAL A 959 2.03 -54.47 -22.86
C VAL A 959 1.91 -55.99 -22.82
N LEU A 960 1.96 -56.63 -23.99
CA LEU A 960 1.85 -58.09 -24.09
C LEU A 960 3.08 -58.79 -23.50
N ARG A 961 4.28 -58.20 -23.63
CA ARG A 961 5.49 -58.70 -22.97
C ARG A 961 5.36 -58.66 -21.45
N GLN A 962 4.85 -57.55 -20.92
CA GLN A 962 4.63 -57.39 -19.48
C GLN A 962 3.59 -58.37 -18.95
N ALA A 963 2.50 -58.57 -19.68
CA ALA A 963 1.44 -59.49 -19.31
C ALA A 963 1.89 -60.96 -19.39
N ALA A 964 2.65 -61.33 -20.42
CA ALA A 964 3.21 -62.68 -20.56
C ALA A 964 4.15 -63.02 -19.39
N GLY A 965 4.90 -62.04 -18.87
CA GLY A 965 5.73 -62.21 -17.68
C GLY A 965 4.94 -62.52 -16.40
N ARG A 966 3.61 -62.30 -16.38
CA ARG A 966 2.70 -62.59 -15.25
C ARG A 966 1.90 -63.89 -15.41
N GLY A 967 2.09 -64.62 -16.51
CA GLY A 967 1.47 -65.92 -16.78
C GLY A 967 0.31 -65.89 -17.79
N ASP A 968 0.02 -67.05 -18.38
CA ASP A 968 -0.91 -67.20 -19.50
C ASP A 968 -2.36 -66.78 -19.17
N GLU A 969 -2.84 -67.08 -17.96
CA GLU A 969 -4.18 -66.66 -17.51
C GLU A 969 -4.30 -65.13 -17.47
N HIS A 970 -3.24 -64.46 -16.99
CA HIS A 970 -3.20 -63.03 -16.88
C HIS A 970 -3.17 -62.35 -18.26
N LEU A 971 -2.35 -62.89 -19.16
CA LEU A 971 -2.27 -62.49 -20.56
C LEU A 971 -3.62 -62.67 -21.27
N GLY A 972 -4.28 -63.80 -21.09
CA GLY A 972 -5.61 -64.07 -21.66
C GLY A 972 -6.67 -63.09 -21.16
N ASN A 973 -6.67 -62.78 -19.86
CA ASN A 973 -7.58 -61.78 -19.29
C ASN A 973 -7.30 -60.37 -19.82
N LEU A 974 -6.03 -59.98 -19.97
CA LEU A 974 -5.68 -58.68 -20.55
C LEU A 974 -6.21 -58.55 -21.97
N LEU A 975 -5.93 -59.54 -22.82
CA LEU A 975 -6.38 -59.53 -24.20
C LEU A 975 -7.90 -59.51 -24.29
N LYS A 976 -8.59 -60.32 -23.48
CA LYS A 976 -10.05 -60.29 -23.36
C LYS A 976 -10.55 -58.88 -23.02
N HIS A 977 -9.91 -58.19 -22.07
CA HIS A 977 -10.29 -56.82 -21.71
C HIS A 977 -9.97 -55.81 -22.82
N LEU A 978 -8.82 -55.90 -23.50
CA LEU A 978 -8.48 -54.99 -24.59
C LEU A 978 -9.42 -55.14 -25.79
N THR A 979 -9.93 -56.35 -26.04
CA THR A 979 -10.88 -56.60 -27.13
C THR A 979 -12.26 -56.01 -26.92
N THR A 980 -12.63 -55.55 -25.72
CA THR A 980 -13.93 -54.90 -25.53
C THR A 980 -13.96 -53.45 -26.01
N PHE A 981 -12.80 -52.89 -26.41
CA PHE A 981 -12.66 -51.54 -26.96
C PHE A 981 -12.58 -51.50 -28.49
N LYS A 982 -13.14 -52.52 -29.18
CA LYS A 982 -13.03 -52.66 -30.64
C LYS A 982 -13.60 -51.47 -31.40
N GLU A 983 -14.73 -50.87 -30.99
CA GLU A 983 -15.32 -49.69 -31.65
C GLU A 983 -16.22 -48.83 -30.73
N PRO A 984 -16.21 -47.48 -30.84
CA PRO A 984 -15.08 -46.62 -31.23
C PRO A 984 -14.01 -46.61 -30.14
N LYS A 985 -12.75 -46.51 -30.57
CA LYS A 985 -11.61 -46.49 -29.65
C LYS A 985 -11.67 -45.31 -28.69
N PRO A 986 -11.53 -45.55 -27.37
CA PRO A 986 -11.42 -44.46 -26.43
C PRO A 986 -10.20 -43.61 -26.76
N ARG A 987 -10.36 -42.28 -26.69
CA ARG A 987 -9.24 -41.34 -26.92
C ARG A 987 -8.09 -41.59 -25.95
N GLN A 988 -8.40 -42.09 -24.75
CA GLN A 988 -7.44 -42.34 -23.69
C GLN A 988 -6.74 -43.72 -23.78
N LEU A 989 -7.05 -44.54 -24.79
CA LEU A 989 -6.48 -45.90 -24.93
C LEU A 989 -4.95 -45.90 -25.02
N GLY A 990 -4.35 -44.91 -25.70
CA GLY A 990 -2.89 -44.80 -25.78
C GLY A 990 -2.22 -44.47 -24.44
N ALA A 991 -2.92 -43.78 -23.53
CA ALA A 991 -2.42 -43.53 -22.18
C ALA A 991 -2.49 -44.80 -21.33
N LEU A 992 -3.63 -45.51 -21.39
CA LEU A 992 -3.80 -46.79 -20.72
C LEU A 992 -2.73 -47.83 -21.16
N LEU A 993 -2.45 -47.93 -22.46
CA LEU A 993 -1.42 -48.86 -22.96
C LEU A 993 -0.01 -48.50 -22.48
N ARG A 994 0.26 -47.22 -22.18
CA ARG A 994 1.53 -46.83 -21.53
C ARG A 994 1.55 -47.30 -20.08
N ASP A 995 0.46 -47.08 -19.34
CA ASP A 995 0.38 -47.49 -17.93
C ASP A 995 0.46 -49.02 -17.78
N LEU A 996 -0.09 -49.78 -18.74
CA LEU A 996 0.04 -51.23 -18.85
C LEU A 996 1.41 -51.70 -19.37
N ALA A 997 2.22 -50.80 -19.94
CA ALA A 997 3.59 -51.10 -20.34
C ALA A 997 4.60 -50.81 -19.21
N GLU A 998 4.21 -50.01 -18.22
CA GLU A 998 5.02 -49.70 -17.04
C GLU A 998 4.95 -50.84 -16.01
N PRO A 999 6.07 -51.33 -15.47
CA PRO A 999 6.06 -52.41 -14.48
C PRO A 999 5.53 -51.95 -13.11
N GLY A 1000 5.15 -52.92 -12.28
CA GLY A 1000 4.76 -52.67 -10.89
C GLY A 1000 3.36 -52.08 -10.75
N ARG A 1001 3.24 -51.02 -9.95
CA ARG A 1001 1.95 -50.48 -9.48
C ARG A 1001 1.08 -49.91 -10.62
N ALA A 1002 1.69 -49.20 -11.57
CA ALA A 1002 0.98 -48.62 -12.71
C ALA A 1002 0.26 -49.70 -13.53
N TYR A 1003 0.94 -50.83 -13.76
CA TYR A 1003 0.35 -52.00 -14.38
C TYR A 1003 -0.86 -52.52 -13.60
N ASP A 1004 -0.71 -52.76 -12.30
CA ASP A 1004 -1.74 -53.40 -11.48
C ASP A 1004 -3.01 -52.53 -11.42
N GLU A 1005 -2.83 -51.21 -11.29
CA GLU A 1005 -3.93 -50.25 -11.30
C GLU A 1005 -4.61 -50.14 -12.67
N ALA A 1006 -3.83 -50.11 -13.76
CA ALA A 1006 -4.38 -50.05 -15.11
C ALA A 1006 -5.11 -51.34 -15.48
N PHE A 1007 -4.59 -52.49 -15.06
CA PHE A 1007 -5.21 -53.80 -15.26
C PHE A 1007 -6.49 -53.96 -14.43
N ASP A 1008 -6.49 -53.58 -13.16
CA ASP A 1008 -7.68 -53.63 -12.30
C ASP A 1008 -8.78 -52.71 -12.82
N PHE A 1009 -8.41 -51.52 -13.32
CA PHE A 1009 -9.37 -50.63 -13.97
C PHE A 1009 -9.99 -51.29 -15.21
N LEU A 1010 -9.17 -51.84 -16.10
CA LEU A 1010 -9.65 -52.57 -17.27
C LEU A 1010 -10.61 -53.71 -16.92
N ARG A 1011 -10.26 -54.47 -15.88
CA ARG A 1011 -11.07 -55.57 -15.37
C ARG A 1011 -12.42 -55.07 -14.86
N LYS A 1012 -12.45 -54.04 -13.99
CA LYS A 1012 -13.69 -53.44 -13.45
C LYS A 1012 -14.58 -52.87 -14.55
N MET A 1013 -13.98 -52.22 -15.55
CA MET A 1013 -14.71 -51.67 -16.70
C MET A 1013 -15.40 -52.77 -17.51
N ASN A 1014 -14.71 -53.90 -17.69
CA ASN A 1014 -15.26 -55.04 -18.40
C ASN A 1014 -16.33 -55.79 -17.59
N GLU A 1015 -16.04 -56.14 -16.34
CA GLU A 1015 -16.95 -56.91 -15.47
C GLU A 1015 -18.27 -56.20 -15.19
N ASN A 1016 -18.27 -54.86 -15.17
CA ASN A 1016 -19.48 -54.06 -14.92
C ASN A 1016 -20.21 -53.59 -16.19
N GLY A 1017 -19.75 -54.01 -17.38
CA GLY A 1017 -20.34 -53.58 -18.66
C GLY A 1017 -20.20 -52.07 -18.92
N LEU A 1018 -19.14 -51.44 -18.38
CA LEU A 1018 -18.91 -50.00 -18.46
C LEU A 1018 -17.98 -49.60 -19.61
N ALA A 1019 -17.56 -50.53 -20.48
CA ALA A 1019 -16.62 -50.25 -21.57
C ALA A 1019 -17.01 -49.04 -22.44
N GLY A 1020 -18.32 -48.82 -22.67
CA GLY A 1020 -18.84 -47.65 -23.40
C GLY A 1020 -18.65 -46.29 -22.70
N LYS A 1021 -18.29 -46.29 -21.41
CA LYS A 1021 -18.00 -45.10 -20.60
C LYS A 1021 -16.51 -44.95 -20.27
N PHE A 1022 -15.62 -45.64 -21.00
CA PHE A 1022 -14.20 -45.69 -20.68
C PHE A 1022 -13.55 -44.31 -20.58
N ASP A 1023 -13.72 -43.45 -21.59
CA ASP A 1023 -13.05 -42.14 -21.59
C ASP A 1023 -13.50 -41.29 -20.38
N GLU A 1024 -14.78 -41.34 -20.02
CA GLU A 1024 -15.32 -40.65 -18.85
C GLU A 1024 -14.74 -41.22 -17.55
N LEU A 1025 -14.84 -42.52 -17.35
CA LEU A 1025 -14.44 -43.17 -16.10
C LEU A 1025 -12.92 -43.21 -15.91
N TYR A 1026 -12.15 -43.28 -17.00
CA TYR A 1026 -10.69 -43.19 -16.93
C TYR A 1026 -10.26 -41.78 -16.54
N LEU A 1027 -10.91 -40.75 -17.10
CA LEU A 1027 -10.68 -39.37 -16.68
C LEU A 1027 -11.02 -39.18 -15.20
N LYS A 1028 -12.16 -39.72 -14.75
CA LYS A 1028 -12.54 -39.70 -13.33
C LYS A 1028 -11.54 -40.44 -12.44
N LYS A 1029 -10.98 -41.56 -12.90
CA LYS A 1029 -9.91 -42.24 -12.19
C LYS A 1029 -8.66 -41.37 -12.05
N GLN A 1030 -8.25 -40.70 -13.13
CA GLN A 1030 -7.11 -39.77 -13.12
C GLN A 1030 -7.36 -38.55 -12.21
N GLU A 1031 -8.62 -38.14 -12.04
CA GLU A 1031 -9.04 -37.11 -11.07
C GLU A 1031 -9.05 -37.60 -9.61
N GLY A 1032 -8.84 -38.90 -9.38
CA GLY A 1032 -8.79 -39.54 -8.07
C GLY A 1032 -10.14 -40.00 -7.52
N PHE A 1033 -11.13 -40.24 -8.39
CA PHE A 1033 -12.41 -40.84 -7.99
C PHE A 1033 -12.32 -42.37 -7.93
N ILE A 1034 -13.05 -42.96 -6.98
CA ILE A 1034 -13.20 -44.39 -6.80
C ILE A 1034 -14.39 -44.86 -7.62
N ILE A 1035 -14.12 -45.71 -8.62
CA ILE A 1035 -15.12 -46.24 -9.54
C ILE A 1035 -15.79 -47.48 -8.97
N ILE A 1036 -17.09 -47.66 -9.21
CA ILE A 1036 -17.83 -48.85 -8.80
C ILE A 1036 -17.17 -50.13 -9.33
N GLY A 1037 -16.89 -51.04 -8.41
CA GLY A 1037 -16.28 -52.35 -8.68
C GLY A 1037 -17.28 -53.47 -8.95
N GLN A 1038 -18.52 -53.39 -8.42
CA GLN A 1038 -19.58 -54.37 -8.67
C GLN A 1038 -20.97 -53.73 -8.72
N ARG A 1039 -21.68 -53.82 -9.85
CA ARG A 1039 -23.03 -53.24 -10.02
C ARG A 1039 -24.18 -54.01 -9.37
N ASN A 1040 -23.94 -55.16 -8.72
CA ASN A 1040 -25.03 -56.01 -8.20
C ASN A 1040 -25.05 -56.07 -6.65
N PRO A 1041 -25.61 -55.07 -5.96
CA PRO A 1041 -25.79 -55.11 -4.53
C PRO A 1041 -27.02 -55.97 -4.20
N GLN A 1042 -26.90 -56.86 -3.22
CA GLN A 1042 -28.07 -57.43 -2.56
C GLN A 1042 -29.03 -56.28 -2.21
N GLY A 1043 -30.30 -56.39 -2.64
CA GLY A 1043 -31.31 -55.34 -2.50
C GLY A 1043 -31.32 -54.72 -1.09
N PRO A 1044 -31.81 -53.48 -0.94
CA PRO A 1044 -31.58 -52.63 0.22
C PRO A 1044 -31.73 -53.44 1.51
N ARG A 1045 -30.59 -53.67 2.19
CA ARG A 1045 -30.62 -54.32 3.50
C ARG A 1045 -31.57 -53.53 4.38
N THR A 1046 -32.52 -54.20 5.02
CA THR A 1046 -33.46 -53.59 5.97
C THR A 1046 -32.67 -52.80 7.00
N GLY A 1047 -32.76 -51.46 6.93
CA GLY A 1047 -31.98 -50.55 7.77
C GLY A 1047 -30.99 -49.62 7.04
N ALA A 1048 -30.83 -49.74 5.71
CA ALA A 1048 -30.09 -48.75 4.92
C ALA A 1048 -30.82 -47.40 4.95
N ARG A 1049 -30.22 -46.42 5.64
CA ARG A 1049 -30.73 -45.05 5.72
C ARG A 1049 -29.56 -44.08 5.78
N ARG A 1050 -29.72 -42.92 5.13
CA ARG A 1050 -28.84 -41.76 5.32
C ARG A 1050 -29.20 -41.13 6.67
N HIS A 1051 -28.19 -40.74 7.42
CA HIS A 1051 -28.37 -39.98 8.64
C HIS A 1051 -28.10 -38.50 8.34
N ASP A 1052 -29.04 -37.65 8.76
CA ASP A 1052 -28.82 -36.22 8.72
C ASP A 1052 -27.93 -35.83 9.88
N PHE A 1053 -26.90 -35.05 9.58
CA PHE A 1053 -25.99 -34.50 10.56
C PHE A 1053 -25.61 -33.07 10.19
N GLU A 1054 -25.07 -32.36 11.16
CA GLU A 1054 -24.38 -31.09 10.97
C GLU A 1054 -22.97 -31.19 11.53
N ILE A 1055 -22.06 -30.38 11.03
CA ILE A 1055 -20.71 -30.27 11.58
C ILE A 1055 -20.66 -28.99 12.41
N ARG A 1056 -20.45 -29.13 13.73
CA ARG A 1056 -20.23 -28.01 14.65
C ARG A 1056 -18.89 -28.20 15.34
N ASP A 1057 -18.03 -27.20 15.30
CA ASP A 1057 -16.69 -27.23 15.91
C ASP A 1057 -15.83 -28.43 15.47
N GLY A 1058 -15.96 -28.82 14.20
CA GLY A 1058 -15.27 -29.99 13.63
C GLY A 1058 -15.79 -31.33 14.15
N GLN A 1059 -17.02 -31.39 14.69
CA GLN A 1059 -17.68 -32.60 15.16
C GLN A 1059 -19.01 -32.83 14.43
N ILE A 1060 -19.20 -34.06 13.95
CA ILE A 1060 -20.45 -34.58 13.39
C ILE A 1060 -21.48 -34.74 14.51
N GLN A 1061 -22.56 -33.98 14.41
CA GLN A 1061 -23.72 -34.03 15.29
C GLN A 1061 -24.91 -34.53 14.48
N PHE A 1062 -25.35 -35.76 14.74
CA PHE A 1062 -26.53 -36.31 14.10
C PHE A 1062 -27.79 -35.60 14.60
N ARG A 1063 -28.73 -35.33 13.69
CA ARG A 1063 -30.04 -34.75 14.02
C ARG A 1063 -30.99 -35.78 14.63
N ASP A 1064 -30.75 -37.06 14.37
CA ASP A 1064 -31.51 -38.15 14.99
C ASP A 1064 -30.99 -38.36 16.42
N PRO A 1065 -31.80 -38.06 17.46
CA PRO A 1065 -31.38 -38.13 18.86
C PRO A 1065 -31.08 -39.58 19.32
N GLY A 1066 -31.47 -40.59 18.54
CA GLY A 1066 -31.14 -42.00 18.81
C GLY A 1066 -29.76 -42.42 18.31
N LEU A 1067 -29.04 -41.56 17.58
CA LEU A 1067 -27.71 -41.86 17.05
C LEU A 1067 -26.62 -41.35 18.00
N SER A 1068 -25.76 -42.26 18.45
CA SER A 1068 -24.64 -41.90 19.30
C SER A 1068 -23.54 -41.20 18.48
N ASN A 1069 -23.21 -39.96 18.87
CA ASN A 1069 -21.98 -39.28 18.46
C ASN A 1069 -20.74 -39.78 19.24
N HIS A 1070 -20.92 -40.79 20.11
CA HIS A 1070 -19.86 -41.42 20.90
C HIS A 1070 -19.76 -42.93 20.59
N ASN A 1071 -18.64 -43.35 20.01
CA ASN A 1071 -18.23 -44.74 19.85
C ASN A 1071 -19.16 -45.60 18.97
N ALA A 1072 -19.61 -45.08 17.83
CA ALA A 1072 -20.42 -45.82 16.86
C ALA A 1072 -19.71 -45.97 15.50
N ARG A 1073 -20.03 -47.04 14.77
CA ARG A 1073 -19.54 -47.27 13.40
C ARG A 1073 -20.65 -47.00 12.40
N TYR A 1074 -20.32 -46.24 11.36
CA TYR A 1074 -21.21 -45.91 10.26
C TYR A 1074 -20.54 -46.21 8.93
N GLU A 1075 -21.33 -46.44 7.90
CA GLU A 1075 -20.83 -46.36 6.53
C GLU A 1075 -20.83 -44.90 6.10
N PHE A 1076 -19.90 -44.54 5.22
CA PHE A 1076 -19.87 -43.22 4.63
C PHE A 1076 -19.56 -43.29 3.15
N VAL A 1077 -20.05 -42.29 2.43
CA VAL A 1077 -19.70 -41.99 1.05
C VAL A 1077 -19.46 -40.49 0.98
N ILE A 1078 -18.34 -40.09 0.38
CA ILE A 1078 -18.20 -38.75 -0.18
C ILE A 1078 -18.54 -38.85 -1.66
N THR A 1079 -19.66 -38.25 -2.02
CA THR A 1079 -20.18 -38.29 -3.39
C THR A 1079 -19.29 -37.52 -4.36
N ALA A 1080 -19.61 -37.59 -5.65
CA ALA A 1080 -18.83 -36.92 -6.69
C ALA A 1080 -18.72 -35.40 -6.49
N ASP A 1081 -19.78 -34.78 -5.99
CA ASP A 1081 -19.91 -33.37 -5.63
C ASP A 1081 -19.24 -33.00 -4.30
N GLY A 1082 -18.70 -33.98 -3.55
CA GLY A 1082 -17.99 -33.73 -2.30
C GLY A 1082 -18.88 -33.76 -1.07
N GLU A 1083 -20.16 -34.12 -1.21
CA GLU A 1083 -21.07 -34.27 -0.09
C GLU A 1083 -20.70 -35.51 0.74
N LEU A 1084 -20.36 -35.30 2.01
CA LEU A 1084 -20.20 -36.38 2.96
C LEU A 1084 -21.57 -36.89 3.41
N ARG A 1085 -21.85 -38.15 3.11
CA ARG A 1085 -23.06 -38.86 3.54
C ARG A 1085 -22.66 -39.97 4.49
N ILE A 1086 -23.31 -40.04 5.64
CA ILE A 1086 -23.07 -41.04 6.67
C ILE A 1086 -24.36 -41.80 6.93
N GLY A 1087 -24.30 -43.12 7.08
CA GLY A 1087 -25.47 -43.94 7.32
C GLY A 1087 -25.22 -45.42 7.15
N GLY A 1088 -26.20 -46.13 6.61
CA GLY A 1088 -26.10 -47.55 6.25
C GLY A 1088 -26.35 -47.77 4.76
N GLY A 1089 -25.48 -48.57 4.13
CA GLY A 1089 -25.49 -48.95 2.73
C GLY A 1089 -24.78 -47.94 1.82
N HIS A 1090 -23.54 -48.21 1.37
CA HIS A 1090 -22.85 -47.35 0.39
C HIS A 1090 -23.64 -47.07 -0.88
N TYR A 1091 -24.50 -48.00 -1.30
CA TYR A 1091 -25.29 -47.89 -2.53
C TYR A 1091 -26.35 -46.80 -2.35
N TYR A 1092 -27.05 -46.89 -1.22
CA TYR A 1092 -28.05 -45.91 -0.80
C TYR A 1092 -27.40 -44.54 -0.53
N LEU A 1093 -26.26 -44.53 0.16
CA LEU A 1093 -25.51 -43.30 0.43
C LEU A 1093 -25.02 -42.66 -0.87
N ALA A 1094 -24.54 -43.43 -1.84
CA ALA A 1094 -24.08 -42.90 -3.11
C ALA A 1094 -25.20 -42.56 -4.10
N ASN A 1095 -26.44 -42.98 -3.82
CA ASN A 1095 -27.57 -42.85 -4.74
C ASN A 1095 -27.25 -43.40 -6.14
N ASP A 1096 -26.74 -44.64 -6.17
CA ASP A 1096 -26.46 -45.42 -7.39
C ASP A 1096 -25.37 -44.82 -8.29
N ALA A 1097 -24.49 -43.98 -7.72
CA ALA A 1097 -23.40 -43.37 -8.48
C ALA A 1097 -22.43 -44.42 -9.07
N GLU A 1098 -21.90 -44.16 -10.26
CA GLU A 1098 -20.89 -45.02 -10.88
C GLU A 1098 -19.49 -44.79 -10.31
N TYR A 1099 -19.32 -43.68 -9.60
CA TYR A 1099 -18.09 -43.32 -8.93
C TYR A 1099 -18.38 -42.38 -7.77
N VAL A 1100 -17.50 -42.41 -6.78
CA VAL A 1100 -17.54 -41.57 -5.58
C VAL A 1100 -16.14 -41.04 -5.33
N ARG A 1101 -16.00 -39.96 -4.56
CA ARG A 1101 -14.67 -39.50 -4.15
C ARG A 1101 -14.05 -40.50 -3.18
N VAL A 1102 -14.86 -40.99 -2.25
CA VAL A 1102 -14.48 -42.06 -1.34
C VAL A 1102 -15.71 -42.75 -0.78
N ALA A 1103 -15.59 -44.04 -0.51
CA ALA A 1103 -16.56 -44.79 0.25
C ALA A 1103 -15.82 -45.70 1.23
N GLY A 1104 -16.44 -45.98 2.37
CA GLY A 1104 -15.87 -46.85 3.39
C GLY A 1104 -16.74 -46.90 4.63
N ALA A 1105 -16.18 -47.39 5.74
CA ALA A 1105 -16.81 -47.28 7.04
C ALA A 1105 -15.96 -46.42 7.97
N VAL A 1106 -16.60 -45.71 8.88
CA VAL A 1106 -15.99 -44.77 9.82
C VAL A 1106 -16.43 -45.13 11.25
N GLY A 1107 -15.49 -45.05 12.19
CA GLY A 1107 -15.78 -44.95 13.61
C GLY A 1107 -15.83 -43.49 14.03
N LEU A 1108 -16.82 -43.12 14.84
CA LEU A 1108 -16.95 -41.78 15.41
C LEU A 1108 -16.66 -41.79 16.92
N GLU A 1109 -15.78 -40.90 17.37
CA GLU A 1109 -15.51 -40.60 18.77
C GLU A 1109 -15.71 -39.11 19.02
N ARG A 1110 -16.67 -38.75 19.88
CA ARG A 1110 -17.05 -37.35 20.15
C ARG A 1110 -17.31 -36.55 18.87
N GLY A 1111 -18.05 -37.18 17.95
CA GLY A 1111 -18.38 -36.61 16.64
C GLY A 1111 -17.22 -36.51 15.66
N LYS A 1112 -16.00 -36.96 15.98
CA LYS A 1112 -14.87 -36.93 15.03
C LYS A 1112 -14.59 -38.33 14.48
N PHE A 1113 -14.10 -38.42 13.24
CA PHE A 1113 -13.62 -39.71 12.73
C PHE A 1113 -12.43 -40.17 13.56
N SER A 1114 -12.56 -41.35 14.17
CA SER A 1114 -11.50 -42.00 14.95
C SER A 1114 -10.82 -43.13 14.18
N ILE A 1115 -11.57 -43.85 13.33
CA ILE A 1115 -11.06 -44.95 12.53
C ILE A 1115 -11.76 -44.95 11.17
N ILE A 1116 -11.05 -45.29 10.09
CA ILE A 1116 -11.63 -45.48 8.75
C ILE A 1116 -11.27 -46.87 8.26
N TYR A 1117 -12.26 -47.58 7.70
CA TYR A 1117 -12.13 -48.91 7.14
C TYR A 1117 -12.46 -48.89 5.65
N ASN A 1118 -11.72 -49.66 4.86
CA ASN A 1118 -11.98 -49.86 3.42
C ASN A 1118 -13.17 -50.79 3.12
N ASN A 1119 -14.12 -50.89 4.05
CA ASN A 1119 -15.28 -51.75 3.89
C ASN A 1119 -16.37 -51.02 3.10
N SER A 1120 -16.09 -50.67 1.84
CA SER A 1120 -16.97 -49.88 0.96
C SER A 1120 -17.92 -50.71 0.09
N GLY A 1121 -17.94 -52.03 0.31
CA GLY A 1121 -18.83 -52.95 -0.39
C GLY A 1121 -18.50 -53.05 -1.88
N HIS A 1122 -19.25 -52.32 -2.72
CA HIS A 1122 -19.16 -52.35 -4.18
C HIS A 1122 -18.21 -51.31 -4.77
N TYR A 1123 -17.76 -50.31 -4.01
CA TYR A 1123 -16.77 -49.35 -4.52
C TYR A 1123 -15.33 -49.87 -4.46
N GLN A 1124 -15.03 -50.83 -3.55
CA GLN A 1124 -13.77 -51.57 -3.43
C GLN A 1124 -12.51 -50.80 -3.88
N PRO A 1125 -12.20 -49.63 -3.29
CA PRO A 1125 -10.96 -48.96 -3.59
C PRO A 1125 -9.78 -49.78 -3.09
N LEU A 1126 -8.62 -49.60 -3.69
CA LEU A 1126 -7.39 -50.06 -3.08
C LEU A 1126 -7.16 -49.30 -1.76
N ASN A 1127 -6.48 -49.91 -0.79
CA ASN A 1127 -6.18 -49.23 0.48
C ASN A 1127 -5.48 -47.89 0.28
N GLN A 1128 -4.63 -47.80 -0.76
CA GLN A 1128 -3.95 -46.55 -1.10
C GLN A 1128 -4.90 -45.53 -1.75
N GLU A 1129 -5.82 -45.95 -2.62
CA GLU A 1129 -6.84 -45.06 -3.20
C GLU A 1129 -7.73 -44.48 -2.11
N LEU A 1130 -8.10 -45.30 -1.11
CA LEU A 1130 -8.81 -44.84 0.07
C LEU A 1130 -7.97 -43.84 0.88
N LEU A 1131 -6.70 -44.13 1.14
CA LEU A 1131 -5.82 -43.22 1.90
C LEU A 1131 -5.60 -41.89 1.18
N ASP A 1132 -5.37 -41.92 -0.13
CA ASP A 1132 -5.17 -40.73 -0.96
C ASP A 1132 -6.46 -39.91 -1.00
N ALA A 1133 -7.61 -40.57 -1.13
CA ALA A 1133 -8.91 -39.92 -1.08
C ALA A 1133 -9.24 -39.35 0.30
N ILE A 1134 -8.92 -40.05 1.40
CA ILE A 1134 -9.08 -39.52 2.76
C ILE A 1134 -8.20 -38.28 2.95
N ARG A 1135 -6.94 -38.34 2.54
CA ARG A 1135 -6.01 -37.19 2.65
C ARG A 1135 -6.55 -36.00 1.88
N LYS A 1136 -6.98 -36.24 0.64
CA LYS A 1136 -7.47 -35.20 -0.26
C LYS A 1136 -8.82 -34.62 0.16
N TRP A 1137 -9.73 -35.44 0.69
CA TRP A 1137 -11.13 -35.04 0.85
C TRP A 1137 -11.61 -34.94 2.29
N MET A 1138 -10.94 -35.58 3.25
CA MET A 1138 -11.35 -35.59 4.66
C MET A 1138 -10.42 -34.78 5.58
N LEU A 1139 -9.10 -34.80 5.34
CA LEU A 1139 -8.17 -34.05 6.19
C LEU A 1139 -8.31 -32.53 5.99
N ASP A 1140 -8.50 -32.09 4.74
CA ASP A 1140 -8.66 -30.67 4.39
C ASP A 1140 -9.92 -30.02 4.99
N GLN A 1141 -10.86 -30.82 5.50
CA GLN A 1141 -12.13 -30.37 6.05
C GLN A 1141 -12.20 -30.48 7.58
N GLU A 1142 -11.07 -30.76 8.25
CA GLU A 1142 -10.96 -30.93 9.70
C GLU A 1142 -11.89 -31.99 10.33
N TYR A 1143 -12.42 -32.95 9.54
CA TYR A 1143 -13.29 -34.03 10.03
C TYR A 1143 -12.58 -35.07 10.91
N VAL A 1144 -11.25 -35.03 10.92
CA VAL A 1144 -10.38 -35.97 11.63
C VAL A 1144 -9.80 -35.27 12.86
N ALA A 1145 -9.80 -35.94 14.01
CA ALA A 1145 -9.25 -35.36 15.24
C ALA A 1145 -7.74 -35.07 15.10
N LYS A 1146 -7.31 -33.84 15.46
CA LYS A 1146 -5.91 -33.38 15.37
C LYS A 1146 -4.93 -34.21 16.22
N ASP A 1147 -5.44 -34.94 17.21
CA ASP A 1147 -4.66 -35.71 18.17
C ASP A 1147 -4.52 -37.20 17.78
N LEU A 1148 -4.95 -37.58 16.58
CA LEU A 1148 -4.81 -38.95 16.08
C LEU A 1148 -3.34 -39.27 15.72
N GLY A 1149 -2.52 -39.48 16.74
CA GLY A 1149 -1.24 -40.21 16.66
C GLY A 1149 -1.41 -41.69 16.28
N PHE A 1150 -2.46 -42.04 15.54
CA PHE A 1150 -2.95 -43.40 15.32
C PHE A 1150 -3.01 -43.82 13.84
N PHE A 1151 -2.42 -43.05 12.93
CA PHE A 1151 -2.33 -43.47 11.53
C PHE A 1151 -1.54 -44.77 11.26
N PRO A 1152 -0.60 -45.25 12.12
CA PRO A 1152 0.01 -46.56 11.88
C PRO A 1152 -0.87 -47.77 12.24
N ARG A 1153 -1.99 -47.57 12.98
CA ARG A 1153 -2.90 -48.67 13.37
C ARG A 1153 -4.20 -48.70 12.57
N ALA A 1154 -4.50 -47.66 11.81
CA ALA A 1154 -5.73 -47.55 11.02
C ALA A 1154 -5.65 -48.17 9.61
N VAL A 1155 -4.52 -48.80 9.25
CA VAL A 1155 -4.43 -49.68 8.06
C VAL A 1155 -4.20 -51.11 8.53
N ARG A 1156 -5.30 -51.84 8.73
CA ARG A 1156 -5.31 -53.30 8.66
C ARG A 1156 -6.34 -53.71 7.63
#